data_AF-A0ABD1CHV9-F1
#
_entry.id   AF-A0ABD1CHV9-F1
#
_cell.length_a   1.000
_cell.length_b   1.000
_cell.length_c   1.000
_cell.angle_alpha   90.00
_cell.angle_beta   90.00
_cell.angle_gamma   90.00
#
_symmetry.space_group_name_H-M   'P 1'
#
loop_
_entity.id
_entity.type
_entity.pdbx_description
1 polymer ?
#
loop_
_entity_poly.entity_id
_entity_poly.type
_entity_poly.pdbx_seq_one_letter_code
_entity_poly.pdbx_strand_id
1 'polypeptide(L)'
;VTSCVYQRTGLLEHISGQLGEFKTLVVGETNYLDKLEKLLRRSPENAADAEEISEELDDIENYIRNHPEARFDKIIAIGTELCNLEFMVSLIEKDLQTISDRWEALQIQAKQRTTMLELAVKEAQSSERQVICLQQWIFRIESILNEFLENDTTVEDVPHDFQKLQDEFETQEKMLLETKKKVDHYKQEGKLEAANRYQDQIKLLESQFRACKKKLDQLTSPQATFETKLNHALVKLRNVEKSTIILDPFSAGPLNLQDQLQHCLKMYRMLSEVKSEIEQVIRTGRKLCEDKSTKNAAKLSQRIDTLKNLYNSLGEIVTQSKITLENLLRIMRCLEEELITVERLCRESETENQEADKSLQDANPVGDNESKTIPTDANQKNTKSDADVENVLEKVSRMLESRLETLDTTKMSETSVELRVNEFDKTAKYMIKKLDQIREQLSSCGGGTNTIENLKLTIAPDAATLISQGDTLILETHGKSKTLTQRLMETQANLRDKFKSVQSFRNYQDLDATPQQLNSTNDNDGSFNDSTHSKSIDLDEITTKVLKRINDLLVKPIAKDNEAELTKRILDIKERQEEAKLAIDVASQTAPSESVSNIMTVIRNGMRDLSLHFDEIIAILFSIKKGNMMDVSSLLSEHEFAKSLLGETLSFTSETGPIDDTLTRTLRSTRELISEPLTNRTEEGLSQRLYEIK
;
A
#
# COMPACT_ATOMS: atom_id res chain seq x y z
N VAL A 1 -12.25 -79.10 82.46
CA VAL A 1 -12.60 -77.68 82.77
C VAL A 1 -11.59 -76.73 82.15
N THR A 2 -10.29 -76.81 82.48
CA THR A 2 -9.23 -75.93 81.94
C THR A 2 -9.13 -75.88 80.41
N SER A 3 -9.09 -77.04 79.71
CA SER A 3 -9.00 -77.06 78.23
C SER A 3 -10.19 -76.35 77.54
N CYS A 4 -11.40 -76.55 78.05
CA CYS A 4 -12.61 -75.92 77.52
C CYS A 4 -12.62 -74.40 77.77
N VAL A 5 -12.08 -73.95 78.90
CA VAL A 5 -11.90 -72.53 79.20
C VAL A 5 -10.87 -71.90 78.26
N TYR A 6 -9.72 -72.55 78.02
CA TYR A 6 -8.70 -72.06 77.07
C TYR A 6 -9.20 -71.98 75.63
N GLN A 7 -10.00 -72.96 75.18
CA GLN A 7 -10.64 -72.90 73.87
C GLN A 7 -11.65 -71.75 73.76
N ARG A 8 -12.44 -71.52 74.81
CA ARG A 8 -13.44 -70.44 74.83
C ARG A 8 -12.80 -69.06 74.94
N THR A 9 -11.69 -68.91 75.67
CA THR A 9 -10.91 -67.66 75.71
C THR A 9 -10.23 -67.38 74.38
N GLY A 10 -9.64 -68.39 73.72
CA GLY A 10 -9.06 -68.21 72.38
C GLY A 10 -10.10 -67.81 71.32
N LEU A 11 -11.31 -68.37 71.39
CA LEU A 11 -12.42 -67.99 70.52
C LEU A 11 -12.89 -66.55 70.78
N LEU A 12 -12.95 -66.12 72.04
CA LEU A 12 -13.29 -64.73 72.40
C LEU A 12 -12.20 -63.74 71.98
N GLU A 13 -10.92 -64.10 72.07
CA GLU A 13 -9.81 -63.28 71.55
C GLU A 13 -9.88 -63.14 70.02
N HIS A 14 -10.18 -64.23 69.30
CA HIS A 14 -10.40 -64.19 67.84
C HIS A 14 -11.59 -63.28 67.47
N ILE A 15 -12.74 -63.46 68.12
CA ILE A 15 -13.92 -62.60 67.92
C ILE A 15 -13.60 -61.14 68.21
N SER A 16 -12.86 -60.85 69.29
CA SER A 16 -12.46 -59.48 69.62
C SER A 16 -11.54 -58.87 68.57
N GLY A 17 -10.62 -59.65 68.00
CA GLY A 17 -9.75 -59.22 66.89
C GLY A 17 -10.56 -58.92 65.63
N GLN A 18 -11.41 -59.87 65.21
CA GLN A 18 -12.30 -59.74 64.05
C GLN A 18 -13.26 -58.56 64.20
N LEU A 19 -13.81 -58.31 65.40
CA LEU A 19 -14.69 -57.17 65.66
C LEU A 19 -13.93 -55.83 65.57
N GLY A 20 -12.69 -55.78 66.06
CA GLY A 20 -11.84 -54.59 65.93
C GLY A 20 -11.54 -54.29 64.46
N GLU A 21 -11.16 -55.30 63.69
CA GLU A 21 -10.94 -55.20 62.26
C GLU A 21 -12.22 -54.79 61.51
N PHE A 22 -13.35 -55.44 61.78
CA PHE A 22 -14.65 -55.10 61.21
C PHE A 22 -14.99 -53.62 61.43
N LYS A 23 -14.93 -53.13 62.67
CA LYS A 23 -15.25 -51.72 62.98
C LYS A 23 -14.34 -50.74 62.25
N THR A 24 -13.04 -51.03 62.18
CA THR A 24 -12.10 -50.13 61.47
C THR A 24 -12.37 -50.10 59.96
N LEU A 25 -12.66 -51.26 59.37
CA LEU A 25 -13.04 -51.36 57.96
C LEU A 25 -14.35 -50.63 57.68
N VAL A 26 -15.39 -50.85 58.50
CA VAL A 26 -16.70 -50.19 58.43
C VAL A 26 -16.57 -48.67 58.52
N VAL A 27 -15.83 -48.15 59.50
CA VAL A 27 -15.67 -46.70 59.68
C VAL A 27 -15.04 -46.05 58.46
N GLY A 28 -13.94 -46.62 57.93
CA GLY A 28 -13.33 -46.01 56.76
C GLY A 28 -14.10 -46.27 55.46
N GLU A 29 -14.98 -47.28 55.39
CA GLU A 29 -15.88 -47.49 54.23
C GLU A 29 -16.98 -46.43 54.26
N THR A 30 -17.55 -46.19 55.45
CA THR A 30 -18.52 -45.11 55.67
C THR A 30 -17.93 -43.75 55.28
N ASN A 31 -16.69 -43.46 55.67
CA ASN A 31 -15.99 -42.23 55.28
C ASN A 31 -15.75 -42.10 53.76
N TYR A 32 -15.53 -43.23 53.08
CA TYR A 32 -15.40 -43.25 51.62
C TYR A 32 -16.76 -42.96 50.96
N LEU A 33 -17.82 -43.64 51.40
CA LEU A 33 -19.18 -43.43 50.91
C LEU A 33 -19.68 -42.00 51.16
N ASP A 34 -19.35 -41.39 52.29
CA ASP A 34 -19.68 -39.98 52.59
C ASP A 34 -19.04 -39.01 51.60
N LYS A 35 -17.80 -39.28 51.18
CA LYS A 35 -17.08 -38.44 50.21
C LYS A 35 -17.59 -38.67 48.79
N LEU A 36 -17.83 -39.93 48.41
CA LEU A 36 -18.45 -40.27 47.12
C LEU A 36 -19.82 -39.57 46.99
N GLU A 37 -20.65 -39.65 48.03
CA GLU A 37 -21.95 -39.00 48.04
C GLU A 37 -21.85 -37.47 47.89
N LYS A 38 -20.84 -36.84 48.50
CA LYS A 38 -20.57 -35.40 48.31
C LYS A 38 -20.19 -35.07 46.88
N LEU A 39 -19.35 -35.89 46.23
CA LEU A 39 -18.97 -35.72 44.83
C LEU A 39 -20.18 -35.88 43.90
N LEU A 40 -21.03 -36.89 44.15
CA LEU A 40 -22.24 -37.14 43.34
C LEU A 40 -23.32 -36.07 43.50
N ARG A 41 -23.29 -35.28 44.57
CA ARG A 41 -24.21 -34.15 44.81
C ARG A 41 -23.78 -32.84 44.16
N ARG A 42 -22.58 -32.73 43.56
CA ARG A 42 -22.17 -31.55 42.79
C ARG A 42 -23.10 -31.38 41.58
N SER A 43 -23.70 -30.19 41.44
CA SER A 43 -24.63 -29.86 40.36
C SER A 43 -23.87 -29.56 39.06
N PRO A 44 -24.26 -30.17 37.92
CA PRO A 44 -23.70 -29.85 36.61
C PRO A 44 -24.18 -28.49 36.06
N GLU A 45 -25.10 -27.80 36.73
CA GLU A 45 -25.66 -26.51 36.28
C GLU A 45 -24.63 -25.37 36.26
N ASN A 46 -23.54 -25.53 37.03
CA ASN A 46 -22.45 -24.55 37.10
C ASN A 46 -21.32 -24.82 36.10
N ALA A 47 -21.29 -26.00 35.47
CA ALA A 47 -20.23 -26.33 34.52
C ALA A 47 -20.55 -25.67 33.17
N ALA A 48 -19.68 -24.78 32.72
CA ALA A 48 -19.91 -23.90 31.59
C ALA A 48 -19.31 -24.42 30.27
N ASP A 49 -18.26 -25.24 30.33
CA ASP A 49 -17.54 -25.76 29.16
C ASP A 49 -17.15 -27.24 29.28
N ALA A 50 -16.67 -27.83 28.17
CA ALA A 50 -16.34 -29.25 28.13
C ALA A 50 -15.19 -29.62 29.09
N GLU A 51 -14.32 -28.68 29.43
CA GLU A 51 -13.18 -28.87 30.33
C GLU A 51 -13.67 -29.04 31.77
N GLU A 52 -14.50 -28.13 32.27
CA GLU A 52 -15.08 -28.20 33.62
C GLU A 52 -15.92 -29.49 33.82
N ILE A 53 -16.74 -29.86 32.82
CA ILE A 53 -17.55 -31.09 32.88
C ILE A 53 -16.62 -32.33 32.88
N SER A 54 -15.52 -32.29 32.14
CA SER A 54 -14.55 -33.40 32.09
C SER A 54 -13.78 -33.53 33.41
N GLU A 55 -13.45 -32.42 34.08
CA GLU A 55 -12.80 -32.43 35.40
C GLU A 55 -13.72 -33.06 36.46
N GLU A 56 -15.02 -32.72 36.49
CA GLU A 56 -15.98 -33.37 37.39
C GLU A 56 -16.09 -34.89 37.13
N LEU A 57 -16.05 -35.29 35.86
CA LEU A 57 -16.09 -36.69 35.46
C LEU A 57 -14.84 -37.43 35.92
N ASP A 58 -13.66 -36.86 35.69
CA ASP A 58 -12.37 -37.43 36.08
C ASP A 58 -12.23 -37.51 37.61
N ASP A 59 -12.72 -36.50 38.36
CA ASP A 59 -12.81 -36.53 39.82
C ASP A 59 -13.60 -37.74 40.32
N ILE A 60 -14.78 -38.00 39.74
CA ILE A 60 -15.64 -39.13 40.11
C ILE A 60 -15.00 -40.46 39.71
N GLU A 61 -14.51 -40.58 38.47
CA GLU A 61 -13.89 -41.80 37.98
C GLU A 61 -12.62 -42.16 38.73
N ASN A 62 -11.75 -41.18 39.00
CA ASN A 62 -10.55 -41.39 39.81
C ASN A 62 -10.90 -41.75 41.26
N TYR A 63 -11.94 -41.13 41.84
CA TYR A 63 -12.37 -41.47 43.19
C TYR A 63 -12.88 -42.91 43.30
N ILE A 64 -13.67 -43.37 42.32
CA ILE A 64 -14.18 -44.75 42.26
C ILE A 64 -13.05 -45.74 41.97
N ARG A 65 -12.16 -45.42 41.02
CA ARG A 65 -11.03 -46.28 40.64
C ARG A 65 -10.04 -46.50 41.79
N ASN A 66 -9.87 -45.50 42.66
CA ASN A 66 -8.97 -45.57 43.80
C ASN A 66 -9.57 -46.30 45.02
N HIS A 67 -10.82 -46.78 44.95
CA HIS A 67 -11.40 -47.60 46.00
C HIS A 67 -10.78 -49.00 46.02
N PRO A 68 -10.42 -49.56 47.20
CA PRO A 68 -9.90 -50.92 47.28
C PRO A 68 -11.03 -51.93 47.03
N GLU A 69 -11.04 -52.58 45.86
CA GLU A 69 -12.09 -53.53 45.43
C GLU A 69 -12.43 -54.58 46.50
N ALA A 70 -11.42 -55.12 47.18
CA ALA A 70 -11.60 -56.18 48.18
C ALA A 70 -12.13 -55.68 49.54
N ARG A 71 -12.20 -54.37 49.79
CA ARG A 71 -12.54 -53.83 51.12
C ARG A 71 -14.00 -54.12 51.49
N PHE A 72 -14.91 -53.88 50.56
CA PHE A 72 -16.33 -54.15 50.75
C PHE A 72 -16.58 -55.65 50.96
N ASP A 73 -15.98 -56.50 50.12
CA ASP A 73 -16.04 -57.96 50.26
C ASP A 73 -15.48 -58.45 51.59
N LYS A 74 -14.38 -57.84 52.07
CA LYS A 74 -13.79 -58.17 53.38
C LYS A 74 -14.70 -57.78 54.54
N ILE A 75 -15.41 -56.65 54.46
CA ILE A 75 -16.41 -56.24 55.46
C ILE A 75 -17.54 -57.27 55.54
N ILE A 76 -18.04 -57.74 54.39
CA ILE A 76 -19.09 -58.78 54.33
C ILE A 76 -18.55 -60.11 54.88
N ALA A 77 -17.34 -60.53 54.49
CA ALA A 77 -16.75 -61.78 54.95
C ALA A 77 -16.55 -61.82 56.47
N ILE A 78 -15.96 -60.77 57.06
CA ILE A 78 -15.76 -60.69 58.52
C ILE A 78 -17.10 -60.57 59.25
N GLY A 79 -18.03 -59.76 58.73
CA GLY A 79 -19.34 -59.60 59.35
C GLY A 79 -20.15 -60.90 59.36
N THR A 80 -20.15 -61.66 58.26
CA THR A 80 -20.82 -62.97 58.18
C THR A 80 -20.15 -64.01 59.08
N GLU A 81 -18.81 -64.00 59.20
CA GLU A 81 -18.09 -64.84 60.15
C GLU A 81 -18.51 -64.55 61.60
N LEU A 82 -18.60 -63.27 61.99
CA LEU A 82 -19.05 -62.87 63.32
C LEU A 82 -20.50 -63.27 63.60
N CYS A 83 -21.38 -63.21 62.60
CA CYS A 83 -22.76 -63.71 62.70
C CYS A 83 -22.81 -65.24 62.88
N ASN A 84 -21.98 -65.98 62.13
CA ASN A 84 -21.88 -67.44 62.25
C ASN A 84 -21.35 -67.89 63.62
N LEU A 85 -20.56 -67.05 64.29
CA LEU A 85 -20.08 -67.25 65.66
C LEU A 85 -21.12 -66.83 66.73
N GLU A 86 -22.36 -66.52 66.31
CA GLU A 86 -23.49 -66.08 67.15
C GLU A 86 -23.19 -64.83 68.00
N PHE A 87 -22.20 -64.02 67.59
CA PHE A 87 -21.78 -62.85 68.34
C PHE A 87 -22.54 -61.60 67.89
N MET A 88 -23.37 -61.02 68.77
CA MET A 88 -24.07 -59.75 68.54
C MET A 88 -24.76 -59.65 67.16
N VAL A 89 -25.33 -60.77 66.69
CA VAL A 89 -25.83 -60.97 65.32
C VAL A 89 -26.71 -59.81 64.85
N SER A 90 -27.68 -59.39 65.65
CA SER A 90 -28.63 -58.33 65.27
C SER A 90 -28.01 -56.95 65.03
N LEU A 91 -26.87 -56.64 65.67
CA LEU A 91 -26.15 -55.37 65.46
C LEU A 91 -25.26 -55.45 64.23
N ILE A 92 -24.56 -56.57 64.06
CA ILE A 92 -23.67 -56.78 62.91
C ILE A 92 -24.46 -56.90 61.61
N GLU A 93 -25.58 -57.64 61.62
CA GLU A 93 -26.49 -57.70 60.46
C GLU A 93 -27.04 -56.32 60.09
N LYS A 94 -27.40 -55.50 61.09
CA LYS A 94 -27.87 -54.14 60.83
C LYS A 94 -26.79 -53.26 60.21
N ASP A 95 -25.56 -53.33 60.72
CA ASP A 95 -24.43 -52.56 60.20
C ASP A 95 -24.07 -53.01 58.77
N LEU A 96 -24.04 -54.34 58.53
CA LEU A 96 -23.85 -54.92 57.20
C LEU A 96 -24.92 -54.47 56.21
N GLN A 97 -26.20 -54.55 56.59
CA GLN A 97 -27.31 -54.13 55.74
C GLN A 97 -27.22 -52.64 55.41
N THR A 98 -26.94 -51.80 56.41
CA THR A 98 -26.82 -50.35 56.24
C THR A 98 -25.70 -49.98 55.27
N ILE A 99 -24.55 -50.65 55.35
CA ILE A 99 -23.42 -50.41 54.47
C ILE A 99 -23.69 -50.98 53.07
N SER A 100 -24.28 -52.17 52.98
CA SER A 100 -24.60 -52.81 51.70
C SER A 100 -25.61 -52.00 50.90
N ASP A 101 -26.73 -51.59 51.52
CA ASP A 101 -27.77 -50.79 50.88
C ASP A 101 -27.20 -49.45 50.37
N ARG A 102 -26.37 -48.81 51.20
CA ARG A 102 -25.75 -47.53 50.85
C ARG A 102 -24.70 -47.68 49.75
N TRP A 103 -23.89 -48.73 49.81
CA TRP A 103 -22.92 -49.05 48.78
C TRP A 103 -23.62 -49.25 47.44
N GLU A 104 -24.63 -50.12 47.37
CA GLU A 104 -25.37 -50.39 46.13
C GLU A 104 -26.06 -49.14 45.57
N ALA A 105 -26.73 -48.36 46.42
CA ALA A 105 -27.37 -47.11 46.02
C ALA A 105 -26.37 -46.10 45.42
N LEU A 106 -25.22 -45.91 46.08
CA LEU A 106 -24.20 -44.98 45.61
C LEU A 106 -23.48 -45.47 44.34
N GLN A 107 -23.31 -46.78 44.15
CA GLN A 107 -22.76 -47.33 42.91
C GLN A 107 -23.71 -47.11 41.72
N ILE A 108 -25.02 -47.30 41.92
CA ILE A 108 -26.02 -47.00 40.88
C ILE A 108 -26.01 -45.51 40.56
N GLN A 109 -26.02 -44.65 41.58
CA GLN A 109 -26.00 -43.19 41.40
C GLN A 109 -24.72 -42.73 40.71
N ALA A 110 -23.56 -43.28 41.07
CA ALA A 110 -22.28 -43.00 40.43
C ALA A 110 -22.31 -43.34 38.95
N LYS A 111 -22.75 -44.55 38.60
CA LYS A 111 -22.87 -44.97 37.20
C LYS A 111 -23.83 -44.07 36.41
N GLN A 112 -24.97 -43.71 36.99
CA GLN A 112 -25.90 -42.77 36.36
C GLN A 112 -25.26 -41.39 36.15
N ARG A 113 -24.55 -40.85 37.16
CA ARG A 113 -23.90 -39.55 37.07
C ARG A 113 -22.77 -39.53 36.04
N THR A 114 -21.89 -40.54 36.03
CA THR A 114 -20.80 -40.70 35.05
C THR A 114 -21.36 -40.74 33.63
N THR A 115 -22.39 -41.56 33.36
CA THR A 115 -23.00 -41.63 32.02
C THR A 115 -23.66 -40.32 31.58
N MET A 116 -24.30 -39.58 32.49
CA MET A 116 -24.86 -38.26 32.19
C MET A 116 -23.75 -37.23 31.88
N LEU A 117 -22.67 -37.23 32.66
CA LEU A 117 -21.51 -36.34 32.44
C LEU A 117 -20.83 -36.65 31.11
N GLU A 118 -20.61 -37.92 30.75
CA GLU A 118 -20.04 -38.30 29.45
C GLU A 118 -20.86 -37.78 28.26
N LEU A 119 -22.19 -37.82 28.36
CA LEU A 119 -23.08 -37.28 27.32
C LEU A 119 -22.96 -35.76 27.25
N ALA A 120 -22.94 -35.08 28.40
CA ALA A 120 -22.78 -33.64 28.48
C ALA A 120 -21.42 -33.18 27.93
N VAL A 121 -20.32 -33.89 28.22
CA VAL A 121 -18.99 -33.64 27.65
C VAL A 121 -19.04 -33.75 26.13
N LYS A 122 -19.61 -34.84 25.59
CA LYS A 122 -19.70 -35.03 24.13
C LYS A 122 -20.49 -33.92 23.45
N GLU A 123 -21.57 -33.48 24.07
CA GLU A 123 -22.39 -32.39 23.57
C GLU A 123 -21.64 -31.04 23.60
N ALA A 124 -21.01 -30.71 24.73
CA ALA A 124 -20.21 -29.48 24.90
C ALA A 124 -19.00 -29.44 23.94
N GLN A 125 -18.28 -30.56 23.78
CA GLN A 125 -17.20 -30.67 22.79
C GLN A 125 -17.70 -30.46 21.36
N SER A 126 -18.88 -30.99 21.03
CA SER A 126 -19.49 -30.81 19.71
C SER A 126 -19.88 -29.35 19.45
N SER A 127 -20.46 -28.66 20.45
CA SER A 127 -20.84 -27.26 20.35
C SER A 127 -19.62 -26.31 20.29
N GLU A 128 -18.56 -26.59 21.04
CA GLU A 128 -17.28 -25.86 20.98
C GLU A 128 -16.57 -26.06 19.65
N ARG A 129 -16.48 -27.30 19.14
CA ARG A 129 -15.91 -27.58 17.82
C ARG A 129 -16.64 -26.83 16.72
N GLN A 130 -17.97 -26.75 16.78
CA GLN A 130 -18.76 -25.97 15.83
C GLN A 130 -18.38 -24.48 15.83
N VAL A 131 -18.19 -23.89 17.01
CA VAL A 131 -17.74 -22.50 17.16
C VAL A 131 -16.33 -22.31 16.56
N ILE A 132 -15.39 -23.20 16.88
CA ILE A 132 -14.01 -23.13 16.35
C ILE A 132 -14.00 -23.25 14.82
N CYS A 133 -14.74 -24.20 14.26
CA CYS A 133 -14.85 -24.39 12.81
C CYS A 133 -15.42 -23.14 12.12
N LEU A 134 -16.47 -22.53 12.70
CA LEU A 134 -17.03 -21.27 12.18
C LEU A 134 -16.01 -20.14 12.24
N GLN A 135 -15.29 -20.00 13.35
CA GLN A 135 -14.27 -18.97 13.51
C GLN A 135 -13.13 -19.12 12.50
N GLN A 136 -12.61 -20.34 12.30
CA GLN A 136 -11.58 -20.63 11.31
C GLN A 136 -12.05 -20.34 9.88
N TRP A 137 -13.29 -20.70 9.56
CA TRP A 137 -13.87 -20.38 8.26
C TRP A 137 -14.01 -18.86 8.05
N ILE A 138 -14.49 -18.13 9.06
CA ILE A 138 -14.60 -16.66 9.01
C ILE A 138 -13.23 -16.03 8.76
N PHE A 139 -12.19 -16.46 9.49
CA PHE A 139 -10.84 -15.93 9.31
C PHE A 139 -10.29 -16.18 7.90
N ARG A 140 -10.49 -17.39 7.36
CA ARG A 140 -10.09 -17.73 5.99
C ARG A 140 -10.83 -16.85 4.97
N ILE A 141 -12.15 -16.69 5.12
CA ILE A 141 -12.95 -15.89 4.20
C ILE A 141 -12.62 -14.41 4.32
N GLU A 142 -12.36 -13.91 5.51
CA GLU A 142 -11.90 -12.53 5.69
C GLU A 142 -10.60 -12.27 4.93
N SER A 143 -9.64 -13.21 4.98
CA SER A 143 -8.40 -13.13 4.19
C SER A 143 -8.68 -13.10 2.69
N ILE A 144 -9.51 -14.01 2.18
CA ILE A 144 -9.86 -14.08 0.75
C ILE A 144 -10.59 -12.80 0.30
N LEU A 145 -11.53 -12.29 1.10
CA LEU A 145 -12.26 -11.08 0.79
C LEU A 145 -11.35 -9.85 0.79
N ASN A 146 -10.37 -9.78 1.70
CA ASN A 146 -9.37 -8.71 1.70
C ASN A 146 -8.46 -8.82 0.46
N GLU A 147 -8.03 -10.02 0.08
CA GLU A 147 -7.23 -10.24 -1.14
C GLU A 147 -7.98 -9.80 -2.40
N PHE A 148 -9.28 -10.11 -2.51
CA PHE A 148 -10.11 -9.63 -3.61
C PHE A 148 -10.28 -8.10 -3.61
N LEU A 149 -10.35 -7.48 -2.43
CA LEU A 149 -10.43 -6.03 -2.29
C LEU A 149 -9.09 -5.34 -2.63
N GLU A 150 -7.95 -5.93 -2.26
CA GLU A 150 -6.61 -5.39 -2.54
C GLU A 150 -6.26 -5.52 -4.03
N ASN A 151 -6.64 -6.62 -4.66
CA ASN A 151 -6.34 -6.91 -6.06
C ASN A 151 -7.41 -6.38 -7.04
N ASP A 152 -8.42 -5.65 -6.57
CA ASP A 152 -9.57 -5.19 -7.37
C ASP A 152 -10.19 -6.34 -8.22
N THR A 153 -10.23 -7.56 -7.68
CA THR A 153 -10.70 -8.74 -8.42
C THR A 153 -12.21 -8.68 -8.58
N THR A 154 -12.71 -8.76 -9.82
CA THR A 154 -14.14 -8.67 -10.09
C THR A 154 -14.82 -10.03 -10.12
N VAL A 155 -16.14 -10.03 -9.94
CA VAL A 155 -17.00 -11.20 -10.11
C VAL A 155 -16.87 -11.84 -11.50
N GLU A 156 -16.52 -11.05 -12.53
CA GLU A 156 -16.30 -11.57 -13.89
C GLU A 156 -14.95 -12.25 -14.07
N ASP A 157 -13.94 -11.86 -13.28
CA ASP A 157 -12.61 -12.48 -13.34
C ASP A 157 -12.65 -13.91 -12.77
N VAL A 158 -13.44 -14.13 -11.72
CA VAL A 158 -13.52 -15.43 -11.02
C VAL A 158 -14.95 -15.85 -10.61
N PRO A 159 -15.88 -16.02 -11.56
CA PRO A 159 -17.31 -16.23 -11.26
C PRO A 159 -17.61 -17.51 -10.47
N HIS A 160 -16.83 -18.58 -10.69
CA HIS A 160 -17.03 -19.85 -9.99
C HIS A 160 -16.63 -19.75 -8.52
N ASP A 161 -15.60 -18.97 -8.19
CA ASP A 161 -15.15 -18.80 -6.81
C ASP A 161 -16.12 -17.91 -6.03
N PHE A 162 -16.68 -16.87 -6.65
CA PHE A 162 -17.75 -16.08 -6.03
C PHE A 162 -19.02 -16.90 -5.80
N GLN A 163 -19.42 -17.78 -6.73
CA GLN A 163 -20.56 -18.67 -6.54
C GLN A 163 -20.31 -19.64 -5.38
N LYS A 164 -19.15 -20.29 -5.38
CA LYS A 164 -18.76 -21.19 -4.29
C LYS A 164 -18.73 -20.46 -2.95
N LEU A 165 -18.20 -19.23 -2.92
CA LEU A 165 -18.18 -18.40 -1.74
C LEU A 165 -19.60 -18.12 -1.24
N GLN A 166 -20.52 -17.77 -2.13
CA GLN A 166 -21.92 -17.56 -1.79
C GLN A 166 -22.58 -18.81 -1.21
N ASP A 167 -22.36 -19.99 -1.82
CA ASP A 167 -22.88 -21.27 -1.31
C ASP A 167 -22.29 -21.62 0.08
N GLU A 168 -21.00 -21.32 0.28
CA GLU A 168 -20.35 -21.47 1.59
C GLU A 168 -20.97 -20.53 2.63
N PHE A 169 -21.22 -19.26 2.29
CA PHE A 169 -21.90 -18.30 3.17
C PHE A 169 -23.30 -18.79 3.58
N GLU A 170 -24.10 -19.30 2.64
CA GLU A 170 -25.43 -19.85 2.94
C GLU A 170 -25.35 -21.07 3.88
N THR A 171 -24.36 -21.93 3.67
CA THR A 171 -24.13 -23.11 4.52
C THR A 171 -23.76 -22.69 5.94
N GLN A 172 -22.86 -21.72 6.09
CA GLN A 172 -22.44 -21.24 7.41
C GLN A 172 -23.54 -20.40 8.10
N GLU A 173 -24.40 -19.70 7.34
CA GLU A 173 -25.57 -19.00 7.90
C GLU A 173 -26.55 -20.00 8.54
N LYS A 174 -26.76 -21.17 7.92
CA LYS A 174 -27.56 -22.25 8.51
C LYS A 174 -26.90 -22.81 9.78
N MET A 175 -25.60 -23.07 9.75
CA MET A 175 -24.83 -23.54 10.92
C MET A 175 -24.87 -22.53 12.08
N LEU A 176 -24.79 -21.24 11.78
CA LEU A 176 -24.89 -20.17 12.77
C LEU A 176 -26.31 -20.10 13.38
N LEU A 177 -27.36 -20.38 12.60
CA LEU A 177 -28.72 -20.51 13.13
C LEU A 177 -28.89 -21.75 14.01
N GLU A 178 -28.28 -22.88 13.66
CA GLU A 178 -28.29 -24.10 14.47
C GLU A 178 -27.57 -23.93 15.81
N THR A 179 -26.39 -23.32 15.80
CA THR A 179 -25.66 -22.99 17.04
C THR A 179 -26.44 -22.03 17.93
N LYS A 180 -27.17 -21.06 17.35
CA LYS A 180 -28.09 -20.19 18.10
C LYS A 180 -29.22 -20.97 18.78
N LYS A 181 -29.81 -21.97 18.12
CA LYS A 181 -30.83 -22.84 18.73
C LYS A 181 -30.28 -23.62 19.93
N LYS A 182 -29.00 -23.99 19.92
CA LYS A 182 -28.36 -24.65 21.07
C LYS A 182 -28.28 -23.74 22.30
N VAL A 183 -28.09 -22.43 22.12
CA VAL A 183 -28.19 -21.47 23.25
C VAL A 183 -29.57 -21.53 23.89
N ASP A 184 -30.63 -21.55 23.08
CA ASP A 184 -32.00 -21.61 23.58
C ASP A 184 -32.27 -22.94 24.29
N HIS A 185 -31.67 -24.03 23.80
CA HIS A 185 -31.71 -25.33 24.48
C HIS A 185 -31.05 -25.27 25.86
N TYR A 186 -29.84 -24.74 25.99
CA TYR A 186 -29.16 -24.60 27.29
C TYR A 186 -29.93 -23.71 28.27
N LYS A 187 -30.61 -22.66 27.78
CA LYS A 187 -31.51 -21.84 28.61
C LYS A 187 -32.71 -22.62 29.13
N GLN A 188 -33.30 -23.48 28.29
CA GLN A 188 -34.44 -24.31 28.67
C GLN A 188 -34.05 -25.39 29.69
N GLU A 189 -32.82 -25.89 29.62
CA GLU A 189 -32.28 -26.87 30.57
C GLU A 189 -31.79 -26.24 31.89
N GLY A 190 -31.86 -24.91 32.05
CA GLY A 190 -31.42 -24.22 33.27
C GLY A 190 -29.91 -23.98 33.37
N LYS A 191 -29.12 -24.37 32.36
CA LYS A 191 -27.66 -24.17 32.28
C LYS A 191 -27.33 -22.74 31.84
N LEU A 192 -27.59 -21.77 32.72
CA LEU A 192 -27.52 -20.34 32.39
C LEU A 192 -26.08 -19.86 32.09
N GLU A 193 -25.08 -20.36 32.81
CA GLU A 193 -23.69 -19.94 32.61
C GLU A 193 -23.14 -20.43 31.26
N ALA A 194 -23.31 -21.71 30.95
CA ALA A 194 -23.01 -22.28 29.63
C ALA A 194 -23.76 -21.53 28.51
N ALA A 195 -25.05 -21.26 28.71
CA ALA A 195 -25.86 -20.52 27.73
C ALA A 195 -25.34 -19.10 27.50
N ASN A 196 -24.97 -18.36 28.55
CA ASN A 196 -24.46 -17.00 28.44
C ASN A 196 -23.11 -16.95 27.74
N ARG A 197 -22.18 -17.84 28.12
CA ARG A 197 -20.86 -17.93 27.46
C ARG A 197 -21.00 -18.29 25.99
N TYR A 198 -21.81 -19.31 25.68
CA TYR A 198 -22.06 -19.71 24.29
C TYR A 198 -22.77 -18.60 23.50
N GLN A 199 -23.69 -17.87 24.13
CA GLN A 199 -24.37 -16.73 23.54
C GLN A 199 -23.39 -15.59 23.18
N ASP A 200 -22.40 -15.30 24.03
CA ASP A 200 -21.42 -14.25 23.77
C ASP A 200 -20.43 -14.64 22.68
N GLN A 201 -20.01 -15.91 22.63
CA GLN A 201 -19.24 -16.46 21.50
C GLN A 201 -20.02 -16.33 20.19
N ILE A 202 -21.31 -16.69 20.18
CA ILE A 202 -22.16 -16.58 18.99
C ILE A 202 -22.37 -15.12 18.58
N LYS A 203 -22.54 -14.18 19.53
CA LYS A 203 -22.65 -12.75 19.20
C LYS A 203 -21.40 -12.25 18.49
N LEU A 204 -20.21 -12.64 18.96
CA LEU A 204 -18.95 -12.28 18.33
C LEU A 204 -18.89 -12.85 16.90
N LEU A 205 -19.16 -14.15 16.74
CA LEU A 205 -19.20 -14.80 15.42
C LEU A 205 -20.25 -14.16 14.49
N GLU A 206 -21.44 -13.83 14.97
CA GLU A 206 -22.48 -13.12 14.21
C GLU A 206 -21.99 -11.76 13.72
N SER A 207 -21.24 -11.03 14.56
CA SER A 207 -20.68 -9.72 14.19
C SER A 207 -19.61 -9.84 13.11
N GLN A 208 -18.70 -10.82 13.23
CA GLN A 208 -17.64 -11.07 12.26
C GLN A 208 -18.21 -11.63 10.94
N PHE A 209 -19.16 -12.55 11.01
CA PHE A 209 -19.89 -13.08 9.86
C PHE A 209 -20.61 -11.96 9.11
N ARG A 210 -21.29 -11.05 9.82
CA ARG A 210 -21.96 -9.89 9.22
C ARG A 210 -20.95 -8.94 8.57
N ALA A 211 -19.78 -8.74 9.16
CA ALA A 211 -18.71 -7.95 8.56
C ALA A 211 -18.21 -8.58 7.25
N CYS A 212 -17.97 -9.90 7.24
CA CYS A 212 -17.58 -10.64 6.04
C CYS A 212 -18.69 -10.60 4.97
N LYS A 213 -19.96 -10.79 5.35
CA LYS A 213 -21.12 -10.69 4.44
C LYS A 213 -21.21 -9.30 3.83
N LYS A 214 -20.97 -8.24 4.60
CA LYS A 214 -20.92 -6.86 4.09
C LYS A 214 -19.76 -6.64 3.11
N LYS A 215 -18.58 -7.21 3.36
CA LYS A 215 -17.44 -7.18 2.42
C LYS A 215 -17.78 -7.93 1.13
N LEU A 216 -18.42 -9.10 1.22
CA LEU A 216 -18.93 -9.83 0.06
C LEU A 216 -19.96 -9.01 -0.72
N ASP A 217 -20.98 -8.46 -0.04
CA ASP A 217 -21.99 -7.60 -0.67
C ASP A 217 -21.36 -6.38 -1.34
N GLN A 218 -20.28 -5.84 -0.77
CA GLN A 218 -19.52 -4.75 -1.37
C GLN A 218 -18.84 -5.20 -2.67
N LEU A 219 -18.24 -6.39 -2.72
CA LEU A 219 -17.61 -6.94 -3.93
C LEU A 219 -18.63 -7.35 -5.00
N THR A 220 -19.80 -7.85 -4.60
CA THR A 220 -20.85 -8.33 -5.51
C THR A 220 -21.86 -7.23 -5.88
N SER A 221 -21.77 -6.05 -5.27
CA SER A 221 -22.66 -4.93 -5.59
C SER A 221 -22.51 -4.51 -7.06
N PRO A 222 -23.61 -4.34 -7.81
CA PRO A 222 -23.55 -3.85 -9.20
C PRO A 222 -22.77 -2.54 -9.35
N GLN A 223 -22.77 -1.70 -8.32
CA GLN A 223 -21.99 -0.46 -8.28
C GLN A 223 -20.49 -0.75 -8.18
N ALA A 224 -20.06 -1.66 -7.31
CA ALA A 224 -18.63 -1.96 -7.14
C ALA A 224 -18.05 -2.66 -8.38
N THR A 225 -18.77 -3.64 -8.93
CA THR A 225 -18.40 -4.28 -10.21
C THR A 225 -18.27 -3.25 -11.33
N PHE A 226 -19.17 -2.26 -11.37
CA PHE A 226 -19.06 -1.16 -12.32
C PHE A 226 -17.87 -0.23 -12.04
N GLU A 227 -17.61 0.10 -10.78
CA GLU A 227 -16.48 0.96 -10.41
C GLU A 227 -15.14 0.33 -10.78
N THR A 228 -14.97 -0.99 -10.65
CA THR A 228 -13.77 -1.68 -11.13
C THR A 228 -13.66 -1.63 -12.65
N LYS A 229 -14.76 -1.87 -13.38
CA LYS A 229 -14.77 -1.71 -14.85
C LYS A 229 -14.42 -0.30 -15.30
N LEU A 230 -14.92 0.72 -14.58
CA LEU A 230 -14.60 2.12 -14.82
C LEU A 230 -13.12 2.41 -14.57
N ASN A 231 -12.54 1.89 -13.48
CA ASN A 231 -11.12 2.02 -13.19
C ASN A 231 -10.25 1.35 -14.25
N HIS A 232 -10.58 0.13 -14.65
CA HIS A 232 -9.85 -0.58 -15.68
C HIS A 232 -9.89 0.17 -17.03
N ALA A 233 -11.05 0.70 -17.43
CA ALA A 233 -11.17 1.53 -18.62
C ALA A 233 -10.36 2.84 -18.51
N LEU A 234 -10.34 3.48 -17.34
CA LEU A 234 -9.53 4.67 -17.08
C LEU A 234 -8.03 4.36 -17.18
N VAL A 235 -7.55 3.27 -16.58
CA VAL A 235 -6.15 2.85 -16.62
C VAL A 235 -5.72 2.53 -18.05
N LYS A 236 -6.54 1.79 -18.80
CA LYS A 236 -6.31 1.53 -20.24
C LYS A 236 -6.12 2.84 -21.02
N LEU A 237 -7.00 3.83 -20.82
CA LEU A 237 -6.86 5.13 -21.48
C LEU A 237 -5.65 5.94 -21.01
N ARG A 238 -5.33 5.93 -19.71
CA ARG A 238 -4.12 6.58 -19.19
C ARG A 238 -2.84 5.95 -19.75
N ASN A 239 -2.83 4.66 -20.03
CA ASN A 239 -1.70 3.99 -20.68
C ASN A 239 -1.56 4.44 -22.14
N VAL A 240 -2.68 4.62 -22.86
CA VAL A 240 -2.68 5.22 -24.20
C VAL A 240 -2.20 6.67 -24.13
N GLU A 241 -2.65 7.46 -23.16
CA GLU A 241 -2.22 8.85 -22.94
C GLU A 241 -0.70 8.95 -22.73
N LYS A 242 -0.13 8.13 -21.83
CA LYS A 242 1.33 8.06 -21.64
C LYS A 242 2.07 7.73 -22.94
N SER A 243 1.51 6.85 -23.75
CA SER A 243 2.08 6.48 -25.05
C SER A 243 1.87 7.54 -26.14
N THR A 244 0.89 8.44 -25.97
CA THR A 244 0.56 9.53 -26.90
C THR A 244 1.54 10.70 -26.77
N ILE A 245 2.19 10.88 -25.61
CA ILE A 245 3.22 11.90 -25.38
C ILE A 245 4.42 11.75 -26.36
N ILE A 246 4.63 10.54 -26.88
CA ILE A 246 5.70 10.22 -27.84
C ILE A 246 5.39 10.75 -29.26
N LEU A 247 4.15 11.22 -29.52
CA LEU A 247 3.69 11.70 -30.82
C LEU A 247 3.97 13.20 -31.07
N ASP A 248 4.89 13.81 -30.33
CA ASP A 248 5.32 15.18 -30.59
C ASP A 248 6.02 15.27 -31.97
N PRO A 249 5.42 15.96 -32.96
CA PRO A 249 5.96 16.07 -34.31
C PRO A 249 7.32 16.80 -34.37
N PHE A 250 7.70 17.53 -33.31
CA PHE A 250 8.96 18.26 -33.23
C PHE A 250 10.11 17.45 -32.61
N SER A 251 9.80 16.29 -31.99
CA SER A 251 10.80 15.49 -31.27
C SER A 251 11.52 14.46 -32.16
N ALA A 252 11.00 14.13 -33.35
CA ALA A 252 11.66 13.20 -34.26
C ALA A 252 12.46 13.93 -35.32
N GLY A 253 13.74 13.57 -35.45
CA GLY A 253 14.54 13.93 -36.61
C GLY A 253 13.89 13.42 -37.91
N PRO A 254 14.20 14.00 -39.07
CA PRO A 254 13.54 13.71 -40.35
C PRO A 254 13.51 12.21 -40.72
N LEU A 255 14.55 11.45 -40.33
CA LEU A 255 14.64 10.01 -40.59
C LEU A 255 13.64 9.16 -39.78
N ASN A 256 13.15 9.66 -38.64
CA ASN A 256 12.31 8.90 -37.70
C ASN A 256 10.81 9.21 -37.83
N LEU A 257 10.42 10.07 -38.79
CA LEU A 257 9.03 10.48 -39.01
C LEU A 257 8.13 9.32 -39.43
N GLN A 258 8.67 8.38 -40.20
CA GLN A 258 7.95 7.17 -40.61
C GLN A 258 7.64 6.26 -39.40
N ASP A 259 8.58 6.14 -38.46
CA ASP A 259 8.42 5.34 -37.24
C ASP A 259 7.43 5.99 -36.28
N GLN A 260 7.45 7.32 -36.15
CA GLN A 260 6.45 8.06 -35.38
C GLN A 260 5.04 7.91 -35.98
N LEU A 261 4.89 7.93 -37.30
CA LEU A 261 3.61 7.66 -37.95
C LEU A 261 3.12 6.23 -37.64
N GLN A 262 4.02 5.25 -37.67
CA GLN A 262 3.68 3.87 -37.30
C GLN A 262 3.25 3.76 -35.82
N HIS A 263 3.89 4.50 -34.92
CA HIS A 263 3.51 4.59 -33.51
C HIS A 263 2.12 5.25 -33.35
N CYS A 264 1.85 6.33 -34.10
CA CYS A 264 0.55 6.99 -34.13
C CYS A 264 -0.56 6.05 -34.58
N LEU A 265 -0.31 5.25 -35.62
CA LEU A 265 -1.26 4.25 -36.12
C LEU A 265 -1.51 3.15 -35.09
N LYS A 266 -0.51 2.77 -34.29
CA LYS A 266 -0.69 1.83 -33.17
C LYS A 266 -1.62 2.41 -32.11
N MET A 267 -1.46 3.67 -31.71
CA MET A 267 -2.37 4.34 -30.78
C MET A 267 -3.80 4.43 -31.32
N TYR A 268 -3.94 4.73 -32.62
CA TYR A 268 -5.25 4.79 -33.28
C TYR A 268 -5.97 3.43 -33.27
N ARG A 269 -5.24 2.33 -33.48
CA ARG A 269 -5.80 0.96 -33.37
C ARG A 269 -6.26 0.65 -31.95
N MET A 270 -5.42 0.92 -30.95
CA MET A 270 -5.78 0.69 -29.54
C MET A 270 -7.02 1.50 -29.12
N LEU A 271 -7.12 2.78 -29.50
CA LEU A 271 -8.32 3.59 -29.24
C LEU A 271 -9.57 3.06 -29.94
N SER A 272 -9.42 2.43 -31.10
CA SER A 272 -10.53 1.81 -31.83
C SER A 272 -10.98 0.49 -31.18
N GLU A 273 -10.03 -0.31 -30.67
CA GLU A 273 -10.30 -1.58 -29.97
C GLU A 273 -11.04 -1.35 -28.65
N VAL A 274 -10.65 -0.34 -27.87
CA VAL A 274 -11.24 -0.05 -26.55
C VAL A 274 -12.54 0.79 -26.64
N LYS A 275 -12.91 1.26 -27.84
CA LYS A 275 -14.09 2.13 -28.06
C LYS A 275 -15.40 1.53 -27.55
N SER A 276 -15.70 0.29 -27.96
CA SER A 276 -16.97 -0.37 -27.61
C SER A 276 -17.07 -0.60 -26.10
N GLU A 277 -15.96 -0.97 -25.45
CA GLU A 277 -15.83 -1.13 -24.00
C GLU A 277 -16.12 0.20 -23.28
N ILE A 278 -15.49 1.30 -23.70
CA ILE A 278 -15.70 2.63 -23.10
C ILE A 278 -17.14 3.11 -23.28
N GLU A 279 -17.72 2.96 -24.47
CA GLU A 279 -19.11 3.33 -24.72
C GLU A 279 -20.10 2.51 -23.88
N GLN A 280 -19.80 1.23 -23.64
CA GLN A 280 -20.59 0.37 -22.76
C GLN A 280 -20.44 0.79 -21.29
N VAL A 281 -19.23 1.10 -20.84
CA VAL A 281 -18.97 1.62 -19.48
C VAL A 281 -19.69 2.94 -19.26
N ILE A 282 -19.64 3.88 -20.21
CA ILE A 282 -20.36 5.16 -20.10
C ILE A 282 -21.87 4.90 -20.03
N ARG A 283 -22.44 4.08 -20.93
CA ARG A 283 -23.89 3.79 -20.94
C ARG A 283 -24.35 3.12 -19.65
N THR A 284 -23.61 2.13 -19.17
CA THR A 284 -23.92 1.38 -17.95
C THR A 284 -23.79 2.28 -16.72
N GLY A 285 -22.75 3.10 -16.66
CA GLY A 285 -22.53 4.05 -15.57
C GLY A 285 -23.60 5.13 -15.48
N ARG A 286 -24.10 5.63 -16.61
CA ARG A 286 -25.21 6.60 -16.61
C ARG A 286 -26.51 5.98 -16.10
N LYS A 287 -26.83 4.75 -16.51
CA LYS A 287 -27.97 4.00 -15.96
C LYS A 287 -27.84 3.80 -14.46
N LEU A 288 -26.65 3.44 -13.98
CA LEU A 288 -26.39 3.32 -12.54
C LEU A 288 -26.52 4.67 -11.80
N CYS A 289 -26.11 5.78 -12.41
CA CYS A 289 -26.33 7.11 -11.81
C CYS A 289 -27.81 7.53 -11.75
N GLU A 290 -28.67 6.96 -12.61
CA GLU A 290 -30.13 7.19 -12.61
C GLU A 290 -30.85 6.34 -11.55
N ASP A 291 -30.25 5.23 -11.11
CA ASP A 291 -30.81 4.37 -10.06
C ASP A 291 -30.70 5.03 -8.67
N LYS A 292 -31.83 5.12 -7.96
CA LYS A 292 -31.94 5.73 -6.62
C LYS A 292 -31.14 5.01 -5.51
N SER A 293 -30.61 3.82 -5.79
CA SER A 293 -29.82 3.00 -4.86
C SER A 293 -28.34 3.37 -4.85
N THR A 294 -27.86 4.14 -5.85
CA THR A 294 -26.44 4.40 -6.07
C THR A 294 -25.88 5.38 -5.05
N LYS A 295 -24.87 4.94 -4.30
CA LYS A 295 -24.16 5.79 -3.34
C LYS A 295 -23.23 6.73 -4.11
N ASN A 296 -23.31 8.05 -3.84
CA ASN A 296 -22.47 9.07 -4.46
C ASN A 296 -22.58 9.20 -6.00
N ALA A 297 -23.80 9.17 -6.54
CA ALA A 297 -24.07 9.32 -7.99
C ALA A 297 -23.36 10.53 -8.64
N ALA A 298 -23.20 11.65 -7.93
CA ALA A 298 -22.50 12.84 -8.44
C ALA A 298 -20.99 12.59 -8.70
N LYS A 299 -20.30 11.92 -7.77
CA LYS A 299 -18.87 11.58 -7.93
C LYS A 299 -18.67 10.53 -9.02
N LEU A 300 -19.56 9.54 -9.10
CA LEU A 300 -19.54 8.52 -10.15
C LEU A 300 -19.76 9.16 -11.53
N SER A 301 -20.75 10.05 -11.64
CA SER A 301 -21.01 10.84 -12.85
C SER A 301 -19.78 11.63 -13.29
N GLN A 302 -19.12 12.32 -12.35
CA GLN A 302 -17.90 13.08 -12.63
C GLN A 302 -16.77 12.17 -13.16
N ARG A 303 -16.56 10.99 -12.58
CA ARG A 303 -15.54 10.04 -13.07
C ARG A 303 -15.87 9.50 -14.46
N ILE A 304 -17.15 9.24 -14.75
CA ILE A 304 -17.61 8.87 -16.10
C ILE A 304 -17.37 10.00 -17.09
N ASP A 305 -17.64 11.25 -16.70
CA ASP A 305 -17.33 12.44 -17.52
C ASP A 305 -15.82 12.57 -17.76
N THR A 306 -15.00 12.27 -16.75
CA THR A 306 -13.53 12.28 -16.87
C THR A 306 -13.05 11.22 -17.87
N LEU A 307 -13.57 9.99 -17.81
CA LEU A 307 -13.29 8.93 -18.78
C LEU A 307 -13.68 9.36 -20.20
N LYS A 308 -14.88 9.91 -20.36
CA LYS A 308 -15.39 10.40 -21.65
C LYS A 308 -14.51 11.51 -22.23
N ASN A 309 -14.13 12.47 -21.41
CA ASN A 309 -13.28 13.59 -21.83
C ASN A 309 -11.87 13.12 -22.20
N LEU A 310 -11.30 12.17 -21.44
CA LEU A 310 -10.00 11.58 -21.75
C LEU A 310 -10.02 10.84 -23.09
N TYR A 311 -11.04 10.02 -23.35
CA TYR A 311 -11.21 9.34 -24.64
C TYR A 311 -11.30 10.32 -25.82
N ASN A 312 -12.12 11.37 -25.67
CA ASN A 312 -12.30 12.38 -26.71
C ASN A 312 -10.99 13.15 -26.97
N SER A 313 -10.30 13.56 -25.90
CA SER A 313 -9.03 14.28 -26.00
C SER A 313 -7.95 13.43 -26.67
N LEU A 314 -7.84 12.14 -26.32
CA LEU A 314 -6.88 11.24 -26.96
C LEU A 314 -7.24 10.99 -28.43
N GLY A 315 -8.52 10.82 -28.73
CA GLY A 315 -9.00 10.71 -30.12
C GLY A 315 -8.64 11.92 -30.96
N GLU A 316 -8.78 13.13 -30.40
CA GLU A 316 -8.40 14.38 -31.07
C GLU A 316 -6.89 14.46 -31.28
N ILE A 317 -6.09 14.25 -30.23
CA ILE A 317 -4.62 14.31 -30.30
C ILE A 317 -4.08 13.30 -31.32
N VAL A 318 -4.48 12.03 -31.23
CA VAL A 318 -3.98 10.98 -32.15
C VAL A 318 -4.41 11.26 -33.59
N THR A 319 -5.59 11.84 -33.82
CA THR A 319 -6.04 12.21 -35.17
C THR A 319 -5.25 13.40 -35.72
N GLN A 320 -5.02 14.44 -34.92
CA GLN A 320 -4.24 15.61 -35.33
C GLN A 320 -2.76 15.28 -35.55
N SER A 321 -2.16 14.50 -34.66
CA SER A 321 -0.78 14.00 -34.82
C SER A 321 -0.65 13.18 -36.10
N LYS A 322 -1.62 12.30 -36.40
CA LYS A 322 -1.62 11.54 -37.66
C LYS A 322 -1.62 12.45 -38.89
N ILE A 323 -2.54 13.42 -38.95
CA ILE A 323 -2.65 14.35 -40.10
C ILE A 323 -1.36 15.16 -40.24
N THR A 324 -0.81 15.64 -39.13
CA THR A 324 0.43 16.43 -39.10
C THR A 324 1.62 15.61 -39.60
N LEU A 325 1.78 14.38 -39.11
CA LEU A 325 2.86 13.48 -39.51
C LEU A 325 2.74 13.08 -40.99
N GLU A 326 1.53 12.79 -41.48
CA GLU A 326 1.29 12.49 -42.91
C GLU A 326 1.65 13.69 -43.81
N ASN A 327 1.29 14.90 -43.39
CA ASN A 327 1.64 16.13 -44.11
C ASN A 327 3.14 16.42 -44.08
N LEU A 328 3.79 16.27 -42.92
CA LEU A 328 5.23 16.50 -42.77
C LEU A 328 6.04 15.49 -43.59
N LEU A 329 5.64 14.21 -43.57
CA LEU A 329 6.26 13.17 -44.39
C LEU A 329 6.09 13.46 -45.89
N ARG A 330 4.93 13.99 -46.29
CA ARG A 330 4.71 14.44 -47.69
C ARG A 330 5.66 15.57 -48.07
N ILE A 331 5.82 16.59 -47.21
CA ILE A 331 6.75 17.70 -47.45
C ILE A 331 8.19 17.20 -47.53
N MET A 332 8.60 16.32 -46.62
CA MET A 332 9.96 15.75 -46.61
C MET A 332 10.26 14.98 -47.90
N ARG A 333 9.34 14.14 -48.37
CA ARG A 333 9.48 13.42 -49.65
C ARG A 333 9.59 14.38 -50.83
N CYS A 334 8.78 15.44 -50.86
CA CYS A 334 8.93 16.47 -51.88
C CYS A 334 10.31 17.12 -51.82
N LEU A 335 10.81 17.45 -50.63
CA LEU A 335 12.15 18.06 -50.48
C LEU A 335 13.28 17.10 -50.90
N GLU A 336 13.16 15.80 -50.61
CA GLU A 336 14.10 14.77 -51.09
C GLU A 336 14.10 14.68 -52.62
N GLU A 337 12.92 14.70 -53.26
CA GLU A 337 12.79 14.71 -54.72
C GLU A 337 13.41 15.96 -55.36
N GLU A 338 13.20 17.13 -54.75
CA GLU A 338 13.81 18.39 -55.19
C GLU A 338 15.34 18.36 -55.00
N LEU A 339 15.84 17.84 -53.88
CA LEU A 339 17.27 17.70 -53.61
C LEU A 339 17.95 16.77 -54.64
N ILE A 340 17.33 15.64 -54.96
CA ILE A 340 17.81 14.72 -56.02
C ILE A 340 17.82 15.42 -57.39
N THR A 341 16.80 16.23 -57.67
CA THR A 341 16.71 17.00 -58.92
C THR A 341 17.81 18.04 -59.02
N VAL A 342 18.07 18.77 -57.94
CA VAL A 342 19.19 19.74 -57.85
C VAL A 342 20.53 19.04 -57.97
N GLU A 343 20.75 17.93 -57.25
CA GLU A 343 21.99 17.16 -57.34
C GLU A 343 22.25 16.65 -58.77
N ARG A 344 21.20 16.21 -59.47
CA ARG A 344 21.28 15.84 -60.89
C ARG A 344 21.66 17.02 -61.78
N LEU A 345 21.01 18.17 -61.62
CA LEU A 345 21.33 19.38 -62.41
C LEU A 345 22.76 19.87 -62.14
N CYS A 346 23.24 19.79 -60.90
CA CYS A 346 24.62 20.10 -60.54
C CYS A 346 25.59 19.15 -61.27
N ARG A 347 25.34 17.83 -61.25
CA ARG A 347 26.16 16.85 -61.98
C ARG A 347 26.15 17.08 -63.50
N GLU A 348 24.98 17.39 -64.07
CA GLU A 348 24.84 17.73 -65.49
C GLU A 348 25.70 18.96 -65.85
N SER A 349 25.66 20.01 -65.01
CA SER A 349 26.50 21.21 -65.22
C SER A 349 28.00 20.96 -65.04
N GLU A 350 28.40 20.05 -64.15
CA GLU A 350 29.80 19.63 -63.98
C GLU A 350 30.30 18.86 -65.21
N THR A 351 29.46 18.03 -65.81
CA THR A 351 29.80 17.29 -67.04
C THR A 351 29.89 18.21 -68.26
N GLU A 352 28.97 19.17 -68.41
CA GLU A 352 29.01 20.16 -69.49
C GLU A 352 30.26 21.05 -69.41
N ASN A 353 30.67 21.46 -68.20
CA ASN A 353 31.91 22.19 -68.00
C ASN A 353 33.17 21.36 -68.33
N GLN A 354 33.19 20.06 -68.02
CA GLN A 354 34.32 19.18 -68.38
C GLN A 354 34.40 18.90 -69.88
N GLU A 355 33.28 18.85 -70.59
CA GLU A 355 33.24 18.73 -72.06
C GLU A 355 33.68 20.03 -72.76
N ALA A 356 33.28 21.18 -72.22
CA ALA A 356 33.74 22.49 -72.71
C ALA A 356 35.25 22.70 -72.51
N ASP A 357 35.81 22.26 -71.39
CA ASP A 357 37.25 22.38 -71.08
C ASP A 357 38.10 21.43 -71.95
N LYS A 358 37.59 20.22 -72.25
CA LYS A 358 38.20 19.32 -73.25
C LYS A 358 38.18 19.89 -74.67
N SER A 359 37.13 20.62 -75.04
CA SER A 359 37.02 21.25 -76.36
C SER A 359 37.96 22.46 -76.54
N LEU A 360 38.37 23.10 -75.44
CA LEU A 360 39.31 24.23 -75.45
C LEU A 360 40.79 23.80 -75.49
N GLN A 361 41.12 22.54 -75.19
CA GLN A 361 42.50 22.02 -75.19
C GLN A 361 42.98 21.52 -76.57
N ASP A 362 42.08 21.39 -77.55
CA ASP A 362 42.38 20.92 -78.92
C ASP A 362 42.69 22.03 -79.95
N ALA A 363 42.75 23.31 -79.54
CA ALA A 363 43.09 24.44 -80.41
C ALA A 363 44.48 25.05 -80.10
N ASN A 364 45.53 24.40 -80.59
CA ASN A 364 46.92 24.85 -80.51
C ASN A 364 47.22 25.95 -81.56
N PRO A 365 47.93 27.06 -81.26
CA PRO A 365 48.46 27.96 -82.28
C PRO A 365 49.98 27.79 -82.46
N VAL A 366 50.43 27.64 -83.71
CA VAL A 366 51.82 27.88 -84.12
C VAL A 366 51.79 28.84 -85.30
N GLY A 367 52.47 29.99 -85.19
CA GLY A 367 52.63 30.94 -86.28
C GLY A 367 53.01 32.35 -85.84
N ASP A 368 54.31 32.57 -85.70
CA ASP A 368 55.07 33.78 -85.39
C ASP A 368 54.65 35.11 -86.07
N ASN A 369 54.66 36.24 -85.33
CA ASN A 369 55.65 37.34 -85.47
C ASN A 369 55.20 38.71 -84.90
N GLU A 370 56.13 39.28 -84.12
CA GLU A 370 56.51 40.70 -83.97
C GLU A 370 55.60 41.77 -83.31
N SER A 371 56.11 42.25 -82.16
CA SER A 371 56.40 43.67 -81.83
C SER A 371 55.28 44.67 -81.45
N LYS A 372 55.23 44.92 -80.14
CA LYS A 372 55.07 46.21 -79.41
C LYS A 372 53.97 47.20 -79.86
N THR A 373 52.95 47.38 -79.02
CA THR A 373 52.74 48.60 -78.17
C THR A 373 51.46 48.46 -77.32
N ILE A 374 51.52 48.87 -76.05
CA ILE A 374 50.43 48.98 -75.05
C ILE A 374 49.77 50.37 -75.29
N PRO A 375 48.44 50.65 -75.16
CA PRO A 375 47.60 50.36 -73.97
C PRO A 375 46.04 50.20 -74.14
N THR A 376 45.40 49.82 -73.02
CA THR A 376 44.00 50.13 -72.60
C THR A 376 42.80 49.55 -73.35
N ASP A 377 42.14 48.53 -72.77
CA ASP A 377 40.73 48.48 -72.34
C ASP A 377 40.37 47.02 -71.94
N ALA A 378 39.97 46.77 -70.70
CA ALA A 378 38.59 46.59 -70.26
C ALA A 378 37.97 45.21 -70.58
N ASN A 379 37.65 44.49 -69.49
CA ASN A 379 36.45 43.66 -69.31
C ASN A 379 35.98 42.78 -70.48
N GLN A 380 36.52 41.56 -70.60
CA GLN A 380 35.74 40.40 -71.08
C GLN A 380 36.58 39.13 -70.98
N LYS A 381 36.58 38.47 -69.81
CA LYS A 381 37.02 37.07 -69.72
C LYS A 381 36.55 36.29 -68.49
N ASN A 382 35.96 36.96 -67.48
CA ASN A 382 35.37 36.28 -66.31
C ASN A 382 33.84 36.23 -66.27
N THR A 383 33.12 36.74 -67.28
CA THR A 383 31.65 36.86 -67.23
C THR A 383 30.89 35.65 -67.78
N LYS A 384 31.58 34.59 -68.24
CA LYS A 384 30.90 33.44 -68.87
C LYS A 384 30.61 32.30 -67.89
N SER A 385 31.54 31.95 -67.00
CA SER A 385 31.26 30.96 -65.94
C SER A 385 30.31 31.48 -64.86
N ASP A 386 30.35 32.78 -64.54
CA ASP A 386 29.39 33.40 -63.61
C ASP A 386 27.97 33.40 -64.19
N ALA A 387 27.80 33.65 -65.50
CA ALA A 387 26.50 33.67 -66.15
C ALA A 387 25.85 32.27 -66.21
N ASP A 388 26.63 31.21 -66.35
CA ASP A 388 26.13 29.84 -66.38
C ASP A 388 25.73 29.38 -64.96
N VAL A 389 26.50 29.75 -63.93
CA VAL A 389 26.14 29.52 -62.52
C VAL A 389 24.90 30.33 -62.13
N GLU A 390 24.81 31.58 -62.55
CA GLU A 390 23.66 32.47 -62.28
C GLU A 390 22.40 31.97 -63.01
N ASN A 391 22.52 31.41 -64.22
CA ASN A 391 21.41 30.79 -64.95
C ASN A 391 20.94 29.48 -64.29
N VAL A 392 21.86 28.66 -63.75
CA VAL A 392 21.48 27.48 -62.94
C VAL A 392 20.81 27.92 -61.64
N LEU A 393 21.34 28.93 -60.96
CA LEU A 393 20.77 29.47 -59.72
C LEU A 393 19.37 30.07 -59.96
N GLU A 394 19.19 30.78 -61.06
CA GLU A 394 17.92 31.36 -61.51
C GLU A 394 16.91 30.26 -61.89
N LYS A 395 17.36 29.19 -62.55
CA LYS A 395 16.49 28.07 -62.94
C LYS A 395 16.09 27.22 -61.73
N VAL A 396 16.98 27.02 -60.77
CA VAL A 396 16.69 26.38 -59.47
C VAL A 396 15.75 27.27 -58.65
N SER A 397 15.98 28.59 -58.62
CA SER A 397 15.12 29.55 -57.91
C SER A 397 13.71 29.60 -58.50
N ARG A 398 13.57 29.67 -59.84
CA ARG A 398 12.25 29.63 -60.49
C ARG A 398 11.53 28.29 -60.33
N MET A 399 12.27 27.18 -60.29
CA MET A 399 11.70 25.84 -60.05
C MET A 399 11.20 25.70 -58.61
N LEU A 400 11.98 26.19 -57.64
CA LEU A 400 11.59 26.27 -56.23
C LEU A 400 10.39 27.21 -56.03
N GLU A 401 10.40 28.40 -56.62
CA GLU A 401 9.30 29.38 -56.51
C GLU A 401 7.98 28.86 -57.12
N SER A 402 8.04 28.27 -58.32
CA SER A 402 6.86 27.69 -58.99
C SER A 402 6.25 26.52 -58.21
N ARG A 403 7.06 25.74 -57.48
CA ARG A 403 6.60 24.64 -56.63
C ARG A 403 6.20 25.11 -55.23
N LEU A 404 6.81 26.18 -54.70
CA LEU A 404 6.39 26.83 -53.46
C LEU A 404 5.00 27.45 -53.57
N GLU A 405 4.61 27.97 -54.74
CA GLU A 405 3.24 28.42 -55.01
C GLU A 405 2.20 27.28 -54.96
N THR A 406 2.62 26.02 -55.14
CA THR A 406 1.73 24.85 -54.98
C THR A 406 1.64 24.35 -53.54
N LEU A 407 2.54 24.79 -52.64
CA LEU A 407 2.44 24.61 -51.20
C LEU A 407 2.00 25.94 -50.57
N ASP A 408 0.68 26.10 -50.36
CA ASP A 408 0.00 27.30 -49.83
C ASP A 408 0.45 27.68 -48.39
N THR A 409 1.71 28.09 -48.22
CA THR A 409 2.36 28.34 -46.92
C THR A 409 2.04 29.74 -46.36
N THR A 410 1.72 30.70 -47.22
CA THR A 410 1.45 32.08 -46.81
C THR A 410 0.08 32.22 -46.15
N LYS A 411 -0.96 31.50 -46.63
CA LYS A 411 -2.25 31.42 -45.93
C LYS A 411 -2.16 30.61 -44.63
N MET A 412 -1.31 29.59 -44.57
CA MET A 412 -1.20 28.77 -43.36
C MET A 412 -0.54 29.48 -42.18
N SER A 413 0.37 30.45 -42.39
CA SER A 413 0.97 31.20 -41.27
C SER A 413 0.00 32.21 -40.63
N GLU A 414 -0.80 32.93 -41.44
CA GLU A 414 -1.84 33.83 -40.94
C GLU A 414 -2.98 33.06 -40.27
N THR A 415 -3.41 31.94 -40.87
CA THR A 415 -4.45 31.08 -40.29
C THR A 415 -3.95 30.38 -39.01
N SER A 416 -2.67 29.97 -38.95
CA SER A 416 -2.06 29.37 -37.75
C SER A 416 -1.92 30.36 -36.59
N VAL A 417 -1.48 31.60 -36.87
CA VAL A 417 -1.43 32.65 -35.84
C VAL A 417 -2.84 32.98 -35.37
N GLU A 418 -3.81 33.15 -36.27
CA GLU A 418 -5.19 33.46 -35.89
C GLU A 418 -5.90 32.32 -35.14
N LEU A 419 -5.59 31.05 -35.46
CA LEU A 419 -6.04 29.89 -34.69
C LEU A 419 -5.43 29.87 -33.28
N ARG A 420 -4.11 30.10 -33.14
CA ARG A 420 -3.44 30.20 -31.83
C ARG A 420 -3.98 31.37 -31.00
N VAL A 421 -4.27 32.51 -31.63
CA VAL A 421 -4.93 33.67 -31.00
C VAL A 421 -6.33 33.30 -30.50
N ASN A 422 -7.13 32.59 -31.32
CA ASN A 422 -8.48 32.16 -30.94
C ASN A 422 -8.49 31.09 -29.84
N GLU A 423 -7.53 30.18 -29.86
CA GLU A 423 -7.34 29.17 -28.81
C GLU A 423 -6.92 29.82 -27.50
N PHE A 424 -5.94 30.73 -27.54
CA PHE A 424 -5.57 31.55 -26.40
C PHE A 424 -6.78 32.31 -25.84
N ASP A 425 -7.60 32.93 -26.69
CA ASP A 425 -8.79 33.66 -26.29
C ASP A 425 -9.81 32.77 -25.56
N LYS A 426 -10.02 31.54 -26.03
CA LYS A 426 -10.91 30.56 -25.38
C LYS A 426 -10.37 30.15 -24.02
N THR A 427 -9.08 29.80 -23.95
CA THR A 427 -8.42 29.34 -22.73
C THR A 427 -8.34 30.47 -21.70
N ALA A 428 -8.04 31.70 -22.12
CA ALA A 428 -8.03 32.89 -21.27
C ALA A 428 -9.42 33.23 -20.74
N LYS A 429 -10.48 33.16 -21.55
CA LYS A 429 -11.87 33.37 -21.09
C LYS A 429 -12.30 32.31 -20.08
N TYR A 430 -11.92 31.05 -20.28
CA TYR A 430 -12.16 29.99 -19.30
C TYR A 430 -11.42 30.25 -17.99
N MET A 431 -10.14 30.62 -18.06
CA MET A 431 -9.33 30.94 -16.88
C MET A 431 -9.87 32.16 -16.13
N ILE A 432 -10.30 33.21 -16.84
CA ILE A 432 -11.00 34.38 -16.25
C ILE A 432 -12.24 33.92 -15.48
N LYS A 433 -13.08 33.07 -16.06
CA LYS A 433 -14.28 32.54 -15.40
C LYS A 433 -13.94 31.71 -14.16
N LYS A 434 -12.87 30.90 -14.23
CA LYS A 434 -12.39 30.10 -13.10
C LYS A 434 -11.83 30.98 -11.97
N LEU A 435 -11.09 32.04 -12.31
CA LEU A 435 -10.59 33.03 -11.36
C LEU A 435 -11.73 33.81 -10.70
N ASP A 436 -12.78 34.16 -11.44
CA ASP A 436 -13.99 34.79 -10.89
C ASP A 436 -14.76 33.85 -9.96
N GLN A 437 -14.90 32.57 -10.30
CA GLN A 437 -15.51 31.56 -9.43
C GLN A 437 -14.72 31.37 -8.13
N ILE A 438 -13.39 31.34 -8.21
CA ILE A 438 -12.53 31.25 -7.02
C ILE A 438 -12.67 32.52 -6.19
N ARG A 439 -12.70 33.70 -6.81
CA ARG A 439 -12.95 34.97 -6.09
C ARG A 439 -14.31 34.95 -5.38
N GLU A 440 -15.35 34.43 -6.03
CA GLU A 440 -16.69 34.32 -5.46
C GLU A 440 -16.72 33.32 -4.29
N GLN A 441 -16.05 32.17 -4.44
CA GLN A 441 -15.86 31.18 -3.37
C GLN A 441 -15.08 31.76 -2.18
N LEU A 442 -14.04 32.56 -2.45
CA LEU A 442 -13.29 33.29 -1.44
C LEU A 442 -14.16 34.34 -0.72
N SER A 443 -15.16 34.93 -1.39
CA SER A 443 -16.11 35.87 -0.78
C SER A 443 -17.30 35.21 -0.06
N SER A 444 -17.66 33.97 -0.41
CA SER A 444 -18.83 33.27 0.14
C SER A 444 -18.50 32.27 1.26
N CYS A 445 -17.23 31.86 1.43
CA CYS A 445 -16.80 30.94 2.48
C CYS A 445 -16.05 31.67 3.59
N GLY A 446 -16.56 31.59 4.82
CA GLY A 446 -15.80 31.91 6.05
C GLY A 446 -14.73 30.87 6.39
N GLY A 447 -14.01 30.36 5.39
CA GLY A 447 -12.97 29.35 5.55
C GLY A 447 -11.64 29.99 5.98
N GLY A 448 -10.94 29.35 6.92
CA GLY A 448 -9.67 29.84 7.46
C GLY A 448 -8.58 30.04 6.40
N THR A 449 -7.57 30.83 6.77
CA THR A 449 -6.43 31.28 5.94
C THR A 449 -5.79 30.19 5.08
N ASN A 450 -5.72 28.94 5.56
CA ASN A 450 -5.08 27.83 4.84
C ASN A 450 -5.83 27.38 3.58
N THR A 451 -7.18 27.43 3.55
CA THR A 451 -7.93 27.05 2.33
C THR A 451 -7.83 28.14 1.27
N ILE A 452 -7.68 29.39 1.70
CA ILE A 452 -7.50 30.56 0.85
C ILE A 452 -6.12 30.52 0.17
N GLU A 453 -5.06 30.25 0.92
CA GLU A 453 -3.70 30.15 0.36
C GLU A 453 -3.52 28.94 -0.56
N ASN A 454 -4.11 27.79 -0.21
CA ASN A 454 -4.04 26.58 -1.03
C ASN A 454 -4.66 26.80 -2.42
N LEU A 455 -5.87 27.39 -2.50
CA LEU A 455 -6.52 27.69 -3.77
C LEU A 455 -5.75 28.71 -4.62
N LYS A 456 -5.08 29.67 -3.99
CA LYS A 456 -4.20 30.63 -4.69
C LYS A 456 -2.95 29.96 -5.26
N LEU A 457 -2.31 29.07 -4.49
CA LEU A 457 -1.11 28.34 -4.90
C LEU A 457 -1.38 27.37 -6.05
N THR A 458 -2.55 26.71 -6.06
CA THR A 458 -2.88 25.74 -7.12
C THR A 458 -3.13 26.40 -8.47
N ILE A 459 -3.69 27.61 -8.54
CA ILE A 459 -4.03 28.26 -9.81
C ILE A 459 -2.98 29.27 -10.31
N ALA A 460 -2.07 29.72 -9.44
CA ALA A 460 -0.99 30.64 -9.79
C ALA A 460 -0.10 30.20 -10.97
N PRO A 461 0.40 28.94 -11.04
CA PRO A 461 1.27 28.53 -12.14
C PRO A 461 0.55 28.48 -13.49
N ASP A 462 -0.69 27.99 -13.53
CA ASP A 462 -1.48 27.89 -14.77
C ASP A 462 -1.84 29.28 -15.32
N ALA A 463 -2.27 30.19 -14.45
CA ALA A 463 -2.61 31.56 -14.84
C ALA A 463 -1.35 32.36 -15.27
N ALA A 464 -0.21 32.18 -14.59
CA ALA A 464 1.05 32.82 -14.96
C ALA A 464 1.58 32.31 -16.31
N THR A 465 1.49 31.00 -16.55
CA THR A 465 1.88 30.38 -17.82
C THR A 465 1.02 30.92 -18.96
N LEU A 466 -0.30 31.01 -18.74
CA LEU A 466 -1.22 31.53 -19.76
C LEU A 466 -0.97 33.01 -20.05
N ILE A 467 -0.67 33.83 -19.03
CA ILE A 467 -0.27 35.23 -19.21
C ILE A 467 1.03 35.32 -20.04
N SER A 468 2.03 34.50 -19.73
CA SER A 468 3.29 34.47 -20.49
C SER A 468 3.07 34.06 -21.95
N GLN A 469 2.18 33.09 -22.21
CA GLN A 469 1.83 32.68 -23.57
C GLN A 469 1.17 33.82 -24.35
N GLY A 470 0.29 34.59 -23.70
CA GLY A 470 -0.32 35.75 -24.35
C GLY A 470 0.65 36.90 -24.61
N ASP A 471 1.71 37.07 -23.80
CA ASP A 471 2.74 38.10 -24.06
C ASP A 471 3.56 37.75 -25.30
N THR A 472 3.91 36.47 -25.45
CA THR A 472 4.57 35.94 -26.64
C THR A 472 3.69 36.12 -27.88
N LEU A 473 2.40 35.85 -27.78
CA LEU A 473 1.45 36.06 -28.89
C LEU A 473 1.25 37.55 -29.23
N ILE A 474 1.24 38.44 -28.24
CA ILE A 474 1.20 39.90 -28.47
C ILE A 474 2.46 40.32 -29.23
N LEU A 475 3.65 39.89 -28.80
CA LEU A 475 4.91 40.18 -29.50
C LEU A 475 4.91 39.63 -30.92
N GLU A 476 4.41 38.40 -31.13
CA GLU A 476 4.35 37.77 -32.45
C GLU A 476 3.35 38.45 -33.40
N THR A 477 2.24 38.98 -32.85
CA THR A 477 1.21 39.69 -33.64
C THR A 477 1.53 41.17 -33.86
N HIS A 478 2.41 41.76 -33.03
CA HIS A 478 2.86 43.15 -33.10
C HIS A 478 3.71 43.42 -34.35
N GLY A 479 3.03 43.65 -35.47
CA GLY A 479 3.61 43.85 -36.80
C GLY A 479 2.89 43.08 -37.91
N LYS A 480 2.12 42.03 -37.57
CA LYS A 480 1.36 41.19 -38.51
C LYS A 480 -0.10 41.62 -38.64
N SER A 481 -0.78 41.94 -37.54
CA SER A 481 -2.18 42.37 -37.56
C SER A 481 -2.56 43.22 -36.36
N LYS A 482 -2.98 44.47 -36.62
CA LYS A 482 -3.34 45.45 -35.58
C LYS A 482 -4.61 45.05 -34.82
N THR A 483 -5.57 44.42 -35.48
CA THR A 483 -6.85 43.98 -34.88
C THR A 483 -6.68 42.77 -33.98
N LEU A 484 -5.88 41.78 -34.38
CA LEU A 484 -5.55 40.61 -33.56
C LEU A 484 -4.74 41.02 -32.32
N THR A 485 -3.74 41.89 -32.51
CA THR A 485 -2.93 42.41 -31.40
C THR A 485 -3.79 43.14 -30.37
N GLN A 486 -4.74 43.99 -30.81
CA GLN A 486 -5.63 44.71 -29.91
C GLN A 486 -6.56 43.78 -29.12
N ARG A 487 -7.14 42.76 -29.79
CA ARG A 487 -7.97 41.75 -29.12
C ARG A 487 -7.19 40.97 -28.07
N LEU A 488 -5.95 40.57 -28.40
CA LEU A 488 -5.09 39.85 -27.46
C LEU A 488 -4.73 40.71 -26.26
N MET A 489 -4.39 41.98 -26.47
CA MET A 489 -4.12 42.93 -25.38
C MET A 489 -5.31 43.11 -24.45
N GLU A 490 -6.54 43.17 -24.98
CA GLU A 490 -7.76 43.28 -24.16
C GLU A 490 -8.01 42.02 -23.32
N THR A 491 -7.93 40.83 -23.93
CA THR A 491 -8.09 39.55 -23.21
C THR A 491 -6.98 39.35 -22.18
N GLN A 492 -5.74 39.67 -22.54
CA GLN A 492 -4.54 39.62 -21.70
C GLN A 492 -4.65 40.57 -20.49
N ALA A 493 -5.10 41.81 -20.71
CA ALA A 493 -5.29 42.79 -19.64
C ALA A 493 -6.35 42.32 -18.64
N ASN A 494 -7.48 41.81 -19.13
CA ASN A 494 -8.54 41.29 -18.26
C ASN A 494 -8.08 40.06 -17.45
N LEU A 495 -7.35 39.12 -18.08
CA LEU A 495 -6.78 37.97 -17.39
C LEU A 495 -5.81 38.39 -16.28
N ARG A 496 -4.95 39.38 -16.54
CA ARG A 496 -4.03 39.96 -15.55
C ARG A 496 -4.78 40.62 -14.40
N ASP A 497 -5.82 41.40 -14.68
CA ASP A 497 -6.61 42.10 -13.66
C ASP A 497 -7.34 41.11 -12.75
N LYS A 498 -7.92 40.06 -13.33
CA LYS A 498 -8.62 39.01 -12.58
C LYS A 498 -7.66 38.17 -11.75
N PHE A 499 -6.52 37.81 -12.32
CA PHE A 499 -5.47 37.10 -11.59
C PHE A 499 -4.94 37.93 -10.43
N LYS A 500 -4.67 39.23 -10.67
CA LYS A 500 -4.26 40.18 -9.64
C LYS A 500 -5.32 40.32 -8.55
N SER A 501 -6.60 40.37 -8.91
CA SER A 501 -7.70 40.46 -7.95
C SER A 501 -7.81 39.24 -7.03
N VAL A 502 -7.52 38.03 -7.53
CA VAL A 502 -7.49 36.81 -6.71
C VAL A 502 -6.26 36.80 -5.80
N GLN A 503 -5.10 37.20 -6.32
CA GLN A 503 -3.86 37.28 -5.54
C GLN A 503 -3.97 38.32 -4.41
N SER A 504 -4.54 39.50 -4.70
CA SER A 504 -4.70 40.60 -3.74
C SER A 504 -5.83 40.40 -2.74
N PHE A 505 -6.63 39.33 -2.84
CA PHE A 505 -7.72 39.07 -1.91
C PHE A 505 -7.17 38.71 -0.52
N ARG A 506 -7.22 39.64 0.45
CA ARG A 506 -6.86 39.42 1.86
C ARG A 506 -8.14 39.45 2.70
N ASN A 507 -8.33 38.48 3.59
CA ASN A 507 -9.32 38.61 4.66
C ASN A 507 -8.89 39.76 5.56
N TYR A 508 -9.78 40.72 5.82
CA TYR A 508 -9.63 41.63 6.95
C TYR A 508 -9.93 40.85 8.23
N GLN A 509 -8.93 40.10 8.71
CA GLN A 509 -8.78 39.77 10.12
C GLN A 509 -7.33 39.34 10.37
N ASP A 510 -6.74 40.07 11.30
CA ASP A 510 -5.43 39.94 11.94
C ASP A 510 -4.18 40.49 11.23
N LEU A 511 -3.63 41.50 11.90
CA LEU A 511 -2.34 42.14 11.73
C LEU A 511 -1.21 41.22 12.22
N ASP A 512 -0.01 41.54 11.74
CA ASP A 512 1.33 41.08 12.16
C ASP A 512 1.82 39.72 11.66
N ALA A 513 2.50 39.74 10.51
CA ALA A 513 3.97 39.65 10.46
C ALA A 513 4.51 39.66 9.01
N THR A 514 5.61 40.38 8.80
CA THR A 514 6.33 40.70 7.55
C THR A 514 7.22 39.54 7.01
N PRO A 515 7.74 39.64 5.74
CA PRO A 515 7.97 38.52 4.82
C PRO A 515 9.45 38.18 4.51
N GLN A 516 9.71 36.97 4.02
CA GLN A 516 10.91 36.59 3.23
C GLN A 516 10.50 35.52 2.18
N GLN A 517 10.23 35.90 0.93
CA GLN A 517 11.13 35.83 -0.25
C GLN A 517 11.91 34.51 -0.41
N LEU A 518 11.39 33.63 -1.27
CA LEU A 518 12.14 32.56 -1.93
C LEU A 518 12.45 33.00 -3.36
N ASN A 519 13.74 32.96 -3.70
CA ASN A 519 14.26 33.06 -5.06
C ASN A 519 14.72 31.68 -5.53
N SER A 520 14.52 31.48 -6.83
CA SER A 520 14.77 30.34 -7.70
C SER A 520 16.21 29.81 -7.71
N THR A 521 16.37 28.52 -8.04
CA THR A 521 17.06 28.07 -9.28
C THR A 521 16.88 26.56 -9.49
N ASN A 522 16.29 26.22 -10.64
CA ASN A 522 16.55 24.98 -11.36
C ASN A 522 17.90 25.08 -12.09
N ASP A 523 18.52 23.93 -12.34
CA ASP A 523 19.11 23.52 -13.63
C ASP A 523 19.54 22.04 -13.48
N ASN A 524 18.91 21.12 -14.23
CA ASN A 524 19.42 20.47 -15.47
C ASN A 524 20.52 19.42 -15.17
N ASP A 525 20.66 18.26 -15.77
CA ASP A 525 20.13 17.53 -16.95
C ASP A 525 20.76 16.12 -16.78
N GLY A 526 20.14 14.97 -17.05
CA GLY A 526 19.92 14.46 -18.39
C GLY A 526 20.45 13.02 -18.56
N SER A 527 19.77 12.28 -19.43
CA SER A 527 20.12 11.02 -20.09
C SER A 527 19.77 9.67 -19.42
N PHE A 528 18.64 9.15 -19.92
CA PHE A 528 18.40 7.76 -20.23
C PHE A 528 19.52 7.15 -21.10
N ASN A 529 19.82 5.87 -20.89
CA ASN A 529 20.08 4.93 -21.98
C ASN A 529 19.70 3.52 -21.54
N ASP A 530 18.88 2.88 -22.38
CA ASP A 530 18.40 1.51 -22.30
C ASP A 530 19.50 0.55 -22.79
N SER A 531 19.71 -0.55 -22.05
CA SER A 531 20.24 -1.78 -22.62
C SER A 531 19.94 -2.96 -21.71
N THR A 532 19.12 -3.86 -22.23
CA THR A 532 18.90 -5.23 -21.80
C THR A 532 20.15 -5.92 -21.21
N HIS A 533 20.13 -6.19 -19.91
CA HIS A 533 20.81 -7.32 -19.31
C HIS A 533 20.08 -7.71 -18.02
N SER A 534 19.60 -8.95 -17.98
CA SER A 534 19.23 -9.65 -16.76
C SER A 534 20.44 -9.69 -15.81
N LYS A 535 20.59 -8.66 -14.98
CA LYS A 535 21.47 -8.70 -13.81
C LYS A 535 20.61 -9.12 -12.62
N SER A 536 20.99 -10.22 -12.01
CA SER A 536 20.52 -10.59 -10.67
C SER A 536 20.63 -9.36 -9.77
N ILE A 537 19.51 -8.97 -9.14
CA ILE A 537 19.50 -7.95 -8.10
C ILE A 537 20.46 -8.43 -7.01
N ASP A 538 21.60 -7.77 -6.89
CA ASP A 538 22.62 -8.12 -5.89
C ASP A 538 22.16 -7.58 -4.53
N LEU A 539 21.42 -8.43 -3.81
CA LEU A 539 20.80 -8.08 -2.55
C LEU A 539 21.83 -7.67 -1.48
N ASP A 540 23.06 -8.19 -1.58
CA ASP A 540 24.16 -7.85 -0.69
C ASP A 540 24.66 -6.41 -0.92
N GLU A 541 24.68 -5.94 -2.17
CA GLU A 541 25.08 -4.58 -2.50
C GLU A 541 24.07 -3.53 -1.98
N ILE A 542 22.78 -3.82 -2.14
CA ILE A 542 21.69 -2.96 -1.64
C ILE A 542 21.75 -2.87 -0.11
N THR A 543 21.88 -4.02 0.55
CA THR A 543 21.97 -4.12 2.01
C THR A 543 23.16 -3.35 2.56
N THR A 544 24.33 -3.52 1.95
CA THR A 544 25.57 -2.85 2.39
C THR A 544 25.46 -1.33 2.22
N LYS A 545 24.85 -0.84 1.13
CA LYS A 545 24.65 0.59 0.89
C LYS A 545 23.67 1.22 1.87
N VAL A 546 22.54 0.56 2.15
CA VAL A 546 21.53 1.04 3.10
C VAL A 546 22.14 1.10 4.51
N LEU A 547 22.77 0.02 4.97
CA LEU A 547 23.40 -0.02 6.31
C LEU A 547 24.51 1.02 6.46
N LYS A 548 25.32 1.24 5.41
CA LYS A 548 26.35 2.28 5.42
C LYS A 548 25.74 3.66 5.59
N ARG A 549 24.68 4.00 4.84
CA ARG A 549 23.99 5.30 4.97
C ARG A 549 23.32 5.47 6.33
N ILE A 550 22.76 4.40 6.90
CA ILE A 550 22.20 4.43 8.25
C ILE A 550 23.32 4.74 9.26
N ASN A 551 24.43 4.02 9.20
CA ASN A 551 25.56 4.23 10.10
C ASN A 551 26.21 5.62 9.94
N ASP A 552 26.37 6.10 8.70
CA ASP A 552 26.89 7.44 8.41
C ASP A 552 25.99 8.53 9.02
N LEU A 553 24.66 8.30 9.04
CA LEU A 553 23.73 9.18 9.72
C LEU A 553 23.96 9.09 11.23
N LEU A 554 23.92 7.90 11.83
CA LEU A 554 24.04 7.71 13.29
C LEU A 554 25.35 8.24 13.88
N VAL A 555 26.47 8.14 13.15
CA VAL A 555 27.79 8.60 13.61
C VAL A 555 27.98 10.12 13.46
N LYS A 556 27.22 10.76 12.57
CA LYS A 556 27.35 12.20 12.34
C LYS A 556 27.03 12.99 13.62
N PRO A 557 27.92 13.91 14.07
CA PRO A 557 27.70 14.67 15.30
C PRO A 557 26.51 15.61 15.15
N ILE A 558 25.78 15.82 16.24
CA ILE A 558 24.58 16.66 16.30
C ILE A 558 24.86 17.86 17.21
N ALA A 559 24.59 19.06 16.70
CA ALA A 559 24.55 20.27 17.51
C ALA A 559 23.25 20.26 18.34
N LYS A 560 23.37 19.96 19.64
CA LYS A 560 22.25 19.79 20.57
C LYS A 560 21.48 21.09 20.89
N ASP A 561 21.91 22.22 20.33
CA ASP A 561 21.39 23.55 20.66
C ASP A 561 20.68 24.22 19.46
N ASN A 562 20.68 23.58 18.29
CA ASN A 562 20.19 24.16 17.03
C ASN A 562 18.91 23.43 16.55
N GLU A 563 17.76 24.06 16.77
CA GLU A 563 16.44 23.51 16.42
C GLU A 563 16.30 23.13 14.94
N ALA A 564 16.83 23.96 14.03
CA ALA A 564 16.74 23.71 12.59
C ALA A 564 17.55 22.47 12.17
N GLU A 565 18.68 22.23 12.84
CA GLU A 565 19.54 21.08 12.58
C GLU A 565 18.96 19.79 13.17
N LEU A 566 18.32 19.86 14.34
CA LEU A 566 17.59 18.75 14.93
C LEU A 566 16.34 18.39 14.10
N THR A 567 15.63 19.39 13.56
CA THR A 567 14.47 19.17 12.69
C THR A 567 14.89 18.58 11.34
N LYS A 568 16.00 19.05 10.76
CA LYS A 568 16.61 18.44 9.57
C LYS A 568 17.04 17.00 9.83
N ARG A 569 17.62 16.74 11.01
CA ARG A 569 18.02 15.39 11.45
C ARG A 569 16.84 14.43 11.53
N ILE A 570 15.67 14.88 12.01
CA ILE A 570 14.43 14.11 12.00
C ILE A 570 14.02 13.73 10.57
N LEU A 571 14.10 14.68 9.63
CA LEU A 571 13.76 14.44 8.23
C LEU A 571 14.71 13.40 7.60
N ASP A 572 16.01 13.55 7.83
CA ASP A 572 17.04 12.62 7.36
C ASP A 572 16.83 11.20 7.94
N ILE A 573 16.41 11.09 9.21
CA ILE A 573 16.08 9.80 9.84
C ILE A 573 14.86 9.16 9.16
N LYS A 574 13.79 9.93 8.91
CA LYS A 574 12.58 9.44 8.22
C LYS A 574 12.92 8.95 6.80
N GLU A 575 13.75 9.68 6.06
CA GLU A 575 14.22 9.27 4.73
C GLU A 575 14.95 7.92 4.79
N ARG A 576 15.85 7.72 5.77
CA ARG A 576 16.57 6.45 5.93
C ARG A 576 15.70 5.30 6.42
N GLN A 577 14.65 5.58 7.20
CA GLN A 577 13.65 4.57 7.57
C GLN A 577 12.88 4.07 6.33
N GLU A 578 12.52 4.94 5.39
CA GLU A 578 11.88 4.56 4.12
C GLU A 578 12.84 3.77 3.21
N GLU A 579 14.12 4.18 3.09
CA GLU A 579 15.14 3.41 2.35
C GLU A 579 15.29 1.98 2.90
N ALA A 580 15.32 1.82 4.24
CA ALA A 580 15.41 0.52 4.89
C ALA A 580 14.16 -0.35 4.67
N LYS A 581 12.97 0.27 4.69
CA LYS A 581 11.70 -0.41 4.42
C LYS A 581 11.62 -0.93 2.99
N LEU A 582 12.02 -0.12 2.01
CA LEU A 582 12.11 -0.53 0.60
C LEU A 582 13.11 -1.69 0.41
N ALA A 583 14.24 -1.67 1.12
CA ALA A 583 15.22 -2.76 1.06
C ALA A 583 14.69 -4.08 1.66
N ILE A 584 13.89 -4.01 2.74
CA ILE A 584 13.21 -5.19 3.30
C ILE A 584 12.16 -5.72 2.33
N ASP A 585 11.38 -4.85 1.68
CA ASP A 585 10.37 -5.25 0.70
C ASP A 585 11.02 -5.97 -0.49
N VAL A 586 12.10 -5.40 -1.04
CA VAL A 586 12.91 -6.05 -2.10
C VAL A 586 13.48 -7.38 -1.63
N ALA A 587 14.00 -7.49 -0.40
CA ALA A 587 14.50 -8.75 0.15
C ALA A 587 13.37 -9.80 0.30
N SER A 588 12.16 -9.40 0.68
CA SER A 588 11.01 -10.29 0.87
C SER A 588 10.50 -10.90 -0.45
N GLN A 589 10.73 -10.22 -1.57
CA GLN A 589 10.36 -10.68 -2.92
C GLN A 589 11.40 -11.65 -3.51
N THR A 590 12.56 -11.82 -2.87
CA THR A 590 13.58 -12.80 -3.28
C THR A 590 13.33 -14.18 -2.67
N ALA A 591 13.79 -15.24 -3.34
CA ALA A 591 13.54 -16.62 -2.89
C ALA A 591 14.04 -16.84 -1.44
N PRO A 592 13.24 -17.47 -0.58
CA PRO A 592 13.57 -17.61 0.84
C PRO A 592 14.84 -18.44 1.02
N SER A 593 15.87 -17.81 1.56
CA SER A 593 17.14 -18.44 1.93
C SER A 593 17.61 -17.94 3.30
N GLU A 594 18.47 -18.70 3.96
CA GLU A 594 19.07 -18.33 5.24
C GLU A 594 19.84 -16.99 5.14
N SER A 595 20.47 -16.72 4.00
CA SER A 595 21.13 -15.43 3.71
C SER A 595 20.15 -14.25 3.68
N VAL A 596 19.03 -14.41 2.97
CA VAL A 596 17.97 -13.38 2.86
C VAL A 596 17.34 -13.10 4.23
N SER A 597 17.16 -14.14 5.06
CA SER A 597 16.67 -14.00 6.44
C SER A 597 17.64 -13.21 7.33
N ASN A 598 18.94 -13.50 7.23
CA ASN A 598 19.99 -12.76 7.95
C ASN A 598 20.04 -11.30 7.51
N ILE A 599 19.98 -11.03 6.20
CA ILE A 599 19.94 -9.68 5.63
C ILE A 599 18.74 -8.88 6.15
N MET A 600 17.55 -9.46 6.09
CA MET A 600 16.35 -8.81 6.63
C MET A 600 16.50 -8.50 8.12
N THR A 601 17.13 -9.39 8.89
CA THR A 601 17.37 -9.19 10.33
C THR A 601 18.35 -8.04 10.59
N VAL A 602 19.44 -7.94 9.82
CA VAL A 602 20.42 -6.85 9.97
C VAL A 602 19.83 -5.48 9.58
N ILE A 603 19.02 -5.41 8.51
CA ILE A 603 18.33 -4.16 8.13
C ILE A 603 17.31 -3.77 9.21
N ARG A 604 16.59 -4.74 9.79
CA ARG A 604 15.64 -4.50 10.90
C ARG A 604 16.34 -3.95 12.15
N ASN A 605 17.56 -4.42 12.45
CA ASN A 605 18.39 -3.84 13.52
C ASN A 605 18.78 -2.39 13.22
N GLY A 606 19.20 -2.08 11.99
CA GLY A 606 19.47 -0.69 11.59
C GLY A 606 18.25 0.23 11.69
N MET A 607 17.05 -0.27 11.39
CA MET A 607 15.80 0.47 11.62
C MET A 607 15.52 0.71 13.10
N ARG A 608 15.85 -0.25 13.97
CA ARG A 608 15.75 -0.10 15.43
C ARG A 608 16.65 1.04 15.92
N ASP A 609 17.89 1.08 15.43
CA ASP A 609 18.87 2.10 15.81
C ASP A 609 18.45 3.50 15.34
N LEU A 610 17.90 3.63 14.13
CA LEU A 610 17.30 4.89 13.65
C LEU A 610 16.13 5.35 14.52
N SER A 611 15.29 4.42 14.97
CA SER A 611 14.13 4.74 15.81
C SER A 611 14.55 5.19 17.21
N LEU A 612 15.58 4.56 17.78
CA LEU A 612 16.18 5.03 19.04
C LEU A 612 16.82 6.42 18.88
N HIS A 613 17.47 6.67 17.75
CA HIS A 613 18.04 7.98 17.45
C HIS A 613 16.97 9.05 17.27
N PHE A 614 15.85 8.71 16.63
CA PHE A 614 14.69 9.58 16.53
C PHE A 614 14.17 9.99 17.91
N ASP A 615 13.98 9.01 18.80
CA ASP A 615 13.51 9.23 20.17
C ASP A 615 14.49 10.15 20.95
N GLU A 616 15.82 9.98 20.76
CA GLU A 616 16.85 10.85 21.34
C GLU A 616 16.78 12.30 20.82
N ILE A 617 16.61 12.49 19.50
CA ILE A 617 16.52 13.83 18.89
C ILE A 617 15.25 14.56 19.33
N ILE A 618 14.13 13.85 19.43
CA ILE A 618 12.87 14.40 19.94
C ILE A 618 13.01 14.82 21.40
N ALA A 619 13.67 14.01 22.25
CA ALA A 619 13.92 14.36 23.65
C ALA A 619 14.79 15.63 23.80
N ILE A 620 15.79 15.80 22.93
CA ILE A 620 16.64 17.01 22.88
C ILE A 620 15.80 18.21 22.40
N LEU A 621 15.04 18.07 21.32
CA LEU A 621 14.14 19.12 20.81
C LEU A 621 13.10 19.55 21.84
N PHE A 622 12.53 18.60 22.57
CA PHE A 622 11.58 18.86 23.64
C PHE A 622 12.21 19.64 24.80
N SER A 623 13.47 19.34 25.11
CA SER A 623 14.24 20.06 26.13
C SER A 623 14.55 21.51 25.72
N ILE A 624 14.70 21.78 24.41
CA ILE A 624 14.88 23.14 23.85
C ILE A 624 13.54 23.89 23.78
N LYS A 625 12.46 23.25 23.32
CA LYS A 625 11.12 23.83 23.12
C LYS A 625 10.29 23.93 24.41
N LYS A 626 10.88 24.30 25.54
CA LYS A 626 10.22 24.37 26.86
C LYS A 626 9.07 25.43 26.91
N GLY A 627 7.97 25.18 26.20
CA GLY A 627 6.83 26.09 26.05
C GLY A 627 5.77 25.75 24.98
N ASN A 628 6.04 24.97 23.92
CA ASN A 628 5.04 24.69 22.85
C ASN A 628 4.82 23.18 22.63
N MET A 629 3.86 22.60 23.37
CA MET A 629 3.55 21.16 23.35
C MET A 629 2.91 20.63 22.06
N MET A 630 2.25 21.46 21.24
CA MET A 630 1.42 20.97 20.13
C MET A 630 2.20 20.44 18.92
N ASP A 631 3.38 20.99 18.64
CA ASP A 631 4.14 20.71 17.40
C ASP A 631 4.94 19.40 17.49
N VAL A 632 5.44 19.07 18.68
CA VAL A 632 6.22 17.83 18.93
C VAL A 632 5.31 16.59 18.97
N SER A 633 4.07 16.74 19.45
CA SER A 633 3.08 15.64 19.49
C SER A 633 2.68 15.13 18.10
N SER A 634 2.65 15.99 17.08
CA SER A 634 2.38 15.57 15.70
C SER A 634 3.50 14.68 15.14
N LEU A 635 4.76 14.99 15.48
CA LEU A 635 5.93 14.24 15.02
C LEU A 635 6.07 12.88 15.72
N LEU A 636 5.67 12.79 16.99
CA LEU A 636 5.59 11.54 17.76
C LEU A 636 4.49 10.62 17.25
N SER A 637 3.31 11.15 16.93
CA SER A 637 2.17 10.35 16.46
C SER A 637 2.45 9.65 15.12
N GLU A 638 3.18 10.29 14.20
CA GLU A 638 3.60 9.66 12.94
C GLU A 638 4.66 8.57 13.15
N HIS A 639 5.56 8.74 14.12
CA HIS A 639 6.62 7.78 14.42
C HIS A 639 6.09 6.55 15.17
N GLU A 640 5.15 6.72 16.12
CA GLU A 640 4.47 5.59 16.79
C GLU A 640 3.69 4.73 15.79
N PHE A 641 3.08 5.35 14.77
CA PHE A 641 2.42 4.63 13.68
C PHE A 641 3.42 3.79 12.85
N ALA A 642 4.61 4.32 12.57
CA ALA A 642 5.68 3.58 11.88
C ALA A 642 6.22 2.41 12.72
N LYS A 643 6.33 2.58 14.04
CA LYS A 643 6.74 1.54 15.01
C LYS A 643 5.71 0.40 15.10
N SER A 644 4.43 0.73 15.01
CA SER A 644 3.32 -0.25 14.95
C SER A 644 3.36 -1.13 13.70
N LEU A 645 3.84 -0.61 12.56
CA LEU A 645 3.97 -1.40 11.32
C LEU A 645 5.07 -2.47 11.40
N LEU A 646 6.01 -2.34 12.35
CA LEU A 646 7.16 -3.25 12.53
C LEU A 646 6.93 -4.32 13.61
N GLY A 647 5.75 -4.35 14.23
CA GLY A 647 5.41 -5.36 15.24
C GLY A 647 6.07 -5.16 16.61
N GLU A 648 6.59 -3.96 16.91
CA GLU A 648 7.12 -3.64 18.24
C GLU A 648 6.10 -2.87 19.07
N THR A 649 5.27 -3.60 19.82
CA THR A 649 4.51 -3.04 20.93
C THR A 649 5.38 -3.06 22.19
N LEU A 650 6.06 -1.95 22.47
CA LEU A 650 6.55 -1.68 23.83
C LEU A 650 5.47 -0.92 24.58
N SER A 651 4.74 -1.65 25.44
CA SER A 651 3.84 -1.09 26.45
C SER A 651 4.64 -0.25 27.44
N PHE A 652 4.32 1.04 27.49
CA PHE A 652 4.77 1.92 28.57
C PHE A 652 3.98 1.58 29.83
N THR A 653 4.48 0.65 30.64
CA THR A 653 4.04 0.48 32.03
C THR A 653 5.18 0.87 32.93
N SER A 654 4.98 1.96 33.66
CA SER A 654 5.78 2.35 34.80
C SER A 654 5.74 1.25 35.86
N GLU A 655 6.79 0.45 35.99
CA GLU A 655 7.05 -0.27 37.23
C GLU A 655 8.55 -0.57 37.36
N THR A 656 9.10 -0.08 38.44
CA THR A 656 10.50 -0.17 38.86
C THR A 656 10.86 -1.60 39.29
N GLY A 657 11.92 -2.17 38.71
CA GLY A 657 12.55 -3.41 39.18
C GLY A 657 13.90 -3.66 38.50
N PRO A 658 14.95 -4.10 39.21
CA PRO A 658 16.33 -3.87 38.81
C PRO A 658 16.83 -5.00 37.91
N ILE A 659 17.07 -4.72 36.63
CA ILE A 659 17.83 -5.61 35.76
C ILE A 659 18.95 -4.80 35.08
N ASP A 660 20.16 -5.17 35.46
CA ASP A 660 21.44 -4.94 34.78
C ASP A 660 22.01 -3.51 34.72
N ASP A 661 22.04 -2.89 35.90
CA ASP A 661 22.65 -1.57 36.13
C ASP A 661 24.20 -1.60 36.08
N THR A 662 24.81 -2.78 36.00
CA THR A 662 26.26 -2.96 35.98
C THR A 662 26.80 -2.99 34.55
N LEU A 663 26.17 -3.76 33.65
CA LEU A 663 26.57 -3.78 32.24
C LEU A 663 26.31 -2.43 31.57
N THR A 664 25.18 -1.80 31.90
CA THR A 664 24.79 -0.49 31.37
C THR A 664 25.69 0.64 31.88
N ARG A 665 26.16 0.59 33.15
CA ARG A 665 27.20 1.52 33.65
C ARG A 665 28.54 1.28 32.97
N THR A 666 28.92 0.02 32.78
CA THR A 666 30.22 -0.33 32.19
C THR A 666 30.26 0.13 30.73
N LEU A 667 29.19 -0.09 29.96
CA LEU A 667 29.05 0.37 28.58
C LEU A 667 28.96 1.91 28.47
N ARG A 668 28.34 2.58 29.44
CA ARG A 668 28.30 4.05 29.49
C ARG A 668 29.69 4.63 29.79
N SER A 669 30.41 4.04 30.74
CA SER A 669 31.75 4.46 31.13
C SER A 669 32.77 4.23 30.01
N THR A 670 32.68 3.11 29.28
CA THR A 670 33.55 2.87 28.11
C THR A 670 33.20 3.80 26.95
N ARG A 671 31.91 4.10 26.73
CA ARG A 671 31.46 5.06 25.71
C ARG A 671 31.91 6.49 26.02
N GLU A 672 31.92 6.90 27.29
CA GLU A 672 32.46 8.21 27.71
C GLU A 672 33.98 8.28 27.53
N LEU A 673 34.72 7.21 27.88
CA LEU A 673 36.18 7.12 27.68
C LEU A 673 36.61 7.22 26.20
N ILE A 674 35.80 6.65 25.29
CA ILE A 674 36.01 6.69 23.83
C ILE A 674 35.63 8.05 23.23
N SER A 675 34.66 8.75 23.82
CA SER A 675 34.09 9.99 23.27
C SER A 675 34.82 11.27 23.72
N GLU A 676 35.68 11.19 24.73
CA GLU A 676 36.48 12.33 25.18
C GLU A 676 37.59 12.70 24.17
N PRO A 677 37.78 14.00 23.86
CA PRO A 677 38.78 14.45 22.91
C PRO A 677 40.20 14.24 23.45
N LEU A 678 41.08 13.66 22.63
CA LEU A 678 42.50 13.43 22.94
C LEU A 678 43.23 14.75 23.19
N THR A 679 43.36 15.14 24.45
CA THR A 679 44.04 16.38 24.86
C THR A 679 45.57 16.25 24.85
N ASN A 680 46.12 15.03 24.89
CA ASN A 680 47.57 14.80 24.77
C ASN A 680 47.87 13.73 23.71
N ARG A 681 48.43 14.16 22.56
CA ARG A 681 48.76 13.30 21.41
C ARG A 681 50.17 12.71 21.46
N THR A 682 50.67 12.40 22.66
CA THR A 682 51.94 11.67 22.82
C THR A 682 51.68 10.16 22.73
N GLU A 683 52.65 9.40 22.22
CA GLU A 683 52.53 7.95 21.99
C GLU A 683 52.27 7.16 23.29
N GLU A 684 52.85 7.62 24.41
CA GLU A 684 52.57 7.08 25.75
C GLU A 684 51.13 7.37 26.21
N GLY A 685 50.60 8.56 25.95
CA GLY A 685 49.23 8.92 26.33
C GLY A 685 48.17 8.13 25.55
N LEU A 686 48.44 7.84 24.28
CA LEU A 686 47.58 7.00 23.45
C LEU A 686 47.63 5.53 23.89
N SER A 687 48.80 5.02 24.25
CA SER A 687 48.99 3.64 24.70
C SER A 687 48.36 3.38 26.07
N GLN A 688 48.43 4.35 26.99
CA GLN A 688 47.78 4.25 28.30
C GLN A 688 46.24 4.26 28.18
N ARG A 689 45.69 5.10 27.29
CA ARG A 689 44.25 5.13 27.03
C ARG A 689 43.76 3.86 26.33
N LEU A 690 44.58 3.28 25.45
CA LEU A 690 44.29 1.98 24.83
C LEU A 690 44.33 0.83 25.86
N TYR A 691 45.16 0.94 26.90
CA TYR A 691 45.22 0.00 28.02
C TYR A 691 44.00 0.12 28.95
N GLU A 692 43.51 1.33 29.20
CA GLU A 692 42.30 1.56 30.02
C GLU A 692 40.99 1.16 29.32
N ILE A 693 40.96 1.18 27.97
CA ILE A 693 39.82 0.72 27.16
C ILE A 693 39.79 -0.82 27.06
N LYS A 694 40.94 -1.49 27.15
CA LYS A 694 41.08 -2.95 27.08
C LYS A 694 40.75 -3.61 28.42
#